data_AF-A0A352F2W4-F1
#
_entry.id   AF-A0A352F2W4-F1
#
_cell.length_a   1.000
_cell.length_b   1.000
_cell.length_c   1.000
_cell.angle_alpha   90.00
_cell.angle_beta   90.00
_cell.angle_gamma   90.00
#
_symmetry.space_group_name_H-M   'P 1'
#
loop_
_entity.id
_entity.type
_entity.pdbx_description
1 polymer ?
#
loop_
_entity_poly.entity_id
_entity_poly.type
_entity_poly.pdbx_seq_one_letter_code
_entity_poly.pdbx_strand_id
1 'polypeptide(L)'
;MSPRSQPSRSQLERRILGRVKRAEFVGRSAELERVVSHAAPASSARGAGGLLILLAPLAGVSELLRQAHDQLFNAQGDAVPVYFSLPASDTTAVSAAIEFLNAFLAQYIAFRRNEPSLAQASLTMNDLGQLAPAADLDWIEELVSAYNKQRFSSDERELVRFCFNAPRRVPPGNPKPYILFDAVKLANYDNEQIPFAAEIIRALAGSPPFVLAGLRREIIREVEQAGVDYGTLEKVRLEPLAEADARKLVASIARREGVSLSDECRDLLAQQFEGSPFMISAMLLAAREKHLALNSYFDSERLYVDELLGGRLNHYFTSLLENVAPDPIGRSALIRLLSESLKAEQRTASYSAWTTRLNLEAADVESILRSLHVQEIINWDGETVDTRRGSRAWRDFVRSRFRLDALREPRALVVADLMSAALRRAPQTVARHYRRIASLPLRDVLQAFNYQRVPKVLFDYAAFAADYKGAPAEEITARLEIDPQVMKLPQVFHTAHGVAFSAELKEFDEESCVVAHAFTGPTYTNENEIVWLAVRIDSKLEADADTVEEWCNRLESLAQRSGFARIQLWLIANEGFSVEASEKLRQRGAYGSSRTQFELLSAQLSEGLNKSPAAASNEYIFILPMGADNELLAAATAEQIARRLNFRPEAINQIKTAVVEACINASEHSLSPDQKIYQRFQVEDDKLVIIISSRGVLPAKVEAKKSTGKDAAGVLEQRRGWGLKLIETLMDEVEFERVDEGTSLRMTKYLRS
;
A
#
# COMPACT_ATOMS: atom_id res chain seq x y z
N MET A 1 -41.27 17.19 -15.89
CA MET A 1 -39.86 17.19 -15.45
C MET A 1 -39.43 18.63 -15.29
N SER A 2 -39.42 19.15 -14.06
CA SER A 2 -38.83 20.46 -13.76
C SER A 2 -37.31 20.29 -13.66
N PRO A 3 -36.50 21.24 -14.17
CA PRO A 3 -35.06 21.15 -14.06
C PRO A 3 -34.65 21.25 -12.58
N ARG A 4 -33.98 20.22 -12.06
CA ARG A 4 -33.39 20.26 -10.71
C ARG A 4 -32.38 21.42 -10.68
N SER A 5 -32.65 22.41 -9.83
CA SER A 5 -31.72 23.49 -9.52
C SER A 5 -30.38 22.92 -9.06
N GLN A 6 -29.27 23.41 -9.61
CA GLN A 6 -27.93 23.00 -9.19
C GLN A 6 -27.76 23.27 -7.68
N PRO A 7 -27.36 22.27 -6.87
CA PRO A 7 -27.16 22.47 -5.44
C PRO A 7 -26.00 23.44 -5.19
N SER A 8 -26.15 24.29 -4.17
CA SER A 8 -25.08 25.19 -3.72
C SER A 8 -23.87 24.40 -3.21
N ARG A 9 -22.66 24.99 -3.27
CA ARG A 9 -21.41 24.34 -2.80
C ARG A 9 -21.50 23.87 -1.34
N SER A 10 -22.24 24.58 -0.48
CA SER A 10 -22.52 24.20 0.90
C SER A 10 -23.47 23.01 1.05
N GLN A 11 -24.35 22.76 0.07
CA GLN A 11 -25.24 21.60 0.07
C GLN A 11 -24.55 20.31 -0.40
N LEU A 12 -23.51 20.43 -1.23
CA LEU A 12 -22.70 19.31 -1.73
C LEU A 12 -21.72 18.74 -0.68
N GLU A 13 -21.46 19.47 0.40
CA GLU A 13 -20.46 19.11 1.43
C GLU A 13 -21.07 18.97 2.84
N ARG A 14 -22.40 18.77 2.96
CA ARG A 14 -23.06 18.61 4.27
C ARG A 14 -22.57 17.33 4.95
N ARG A 15 -22.04 17.44 6.16
CA ARG A 15 -21.71 16.28 7.01
C ARG A 15 -22.99 15.67 7.56
N ILE A 16 -23.17 14.36 7.39
CA ILE A 16 -24.38 13.62 7.81
C ILE A 16 -23.98 12.54 8.81
N LEU A 17 -23.23 11.54 8.36
CA LEU A 17 -22.69 10.47 9.21
C LEU A 17 -21.20 10.67 9.50
N GLY A 18 -20.46 11.35 8.63
CA GLY A 18 -19.03 11.61 8.82
C GLY A 18 -18.74 12.22 10.19
N ARG A 19 -17.69 11.74 10.86
CA ARG A 19 -17.23 12.35 12.11
C ARG A 19 -16.35 13.56 11.83
N VAL A 20 -15.63 13.55 10.71
CA VAL A 20 -14.76 14.65 10.28
C VAL A 20 -15.31 15.31 9.01
N LYS A 21 -14.89 16.55 8.76
CA LYS A 21 -15.17 17.22 7.48
C LYS A 21 -14.35 16.57 6.37
N ARG A 22 -14.81 16.69 5.12
CA ARG A 22 -14.10 16.15 3.95
C ARG A 22 -12.66 16.64 3.84
N ALA A 23 -12.40 17.92 4.15
CA ALA A 23 -11.06 18.51 4.13
C ALA A 23 -10.12 17.98 5.24
N GLU A 24 -10.68 17.42 6.32
CA GLU A 24 -9.94 16.81 7.43
C GLU A 24 -9.83 15.28 7.30
N PHE A 25 -10.44 14.69 6.25
CA PHE A 25 -10.32 13.27 5.97
C PHE A 25 -8.98 13.01 5.27
N VAL A 26 -8.04 12.46 6.04
CA VAL A 26 -6.66 12.26 5.60
C VAL A 26 -6.47 10.91 4.91
N GLY A 27 -5.79 10.95 3.76
CA GLY A 27 -5.53 9.78 2.94
C GLY A 27 -6.81 9.24 2.27
N ARG A 28 -6.74 8.00 1.79
CA ARG A 28 -7.88 7.19 1.33
C ARG A 28 -8.73 7.77 0.20
N SER A 29 -8.21 8.75 -0.55
CA SER A 29 -8.99 9.38 -1.61
C SER A 29 -9.31 8.42 -2.75
N ALA A 30 -8.35 7.56 -3.12
CA ALA A 30 -8.57 6.53 -4.13
C ALA A 30 -9.58 5.47 -3.66
N GLU A 31 -9.49 5.01 -2.42
CA GLU A 31 -10.44 4.05 -1.85
C GLU A 31 -11.85 4.64 -1.77
N LEU A 32 -11.99 5.91 -1.38
CA LEU A 32 -13.28 6.59 -1.36
C LEU A 32 -13.88 6.71 -2.76
N GLU A 33 -13.07 7.13 -3.73
CA GLU A 33 -13.51 7.25 -5.12
C GLU A 33 -14.01 5.90 -5.66
N ARG A 34 -13.29 4.81 -5.37
CA ARG A 34 -13.73 3.46 -5.76
C ARG A 34 -15.09 3.10 -5.16
N VAL A 35 -15.30 3.33 -3.87
CA VAL A 35 -16.59 3.08 -3.20
C VAL A 35 -17.71 3.91 -3.85
N VAL A 36 -17.49 5.21 -4.07
CA VAL A 36 -18.51 6.09 -4.65
C VAL A 36 -18.80 5.72 -6.10
N SER A 37 -17.77 5.43 -6.91
CA SER A 37 -17.94 5.03 -8.32
C SER A 37 -18.66 3.70 -8.50
N HIS A 38 -18.52 2.78 -7.53
CA HIS A 38 -19.20 1.49 -7.56
C HIS A 38 -20.73 1.64 -7.39
N ALA A 39 -21.20 2.74 -6.79
CA ALA A 39 -22.63 3.03 -6.72
C ALA A 39 -23.27 3.32 -8.10
N ALA A 40 -22.45 3.61 -9.13
CA ALA A 40 -22.96 3.98 -10.45
C ALA A 40 -23.61 2.78 -11.20
N PRO A 41 -24.68 2.99 -11.99
CA PRO A 41 -25.39 1.92 -12.70
C PRO A 41 -24.52 1.13 -13.69
N ALA A 42 -23.48 1.75 -14.25
CA ALA A 42 -22.56 1.12 -15.20
C ALA A 42 -21.71 0.00 -14.55
N SER A 43 -21.45 0.10 -13.25
CA SER A 43 -20.72 -0.92 -12.49
C SER A 43 -21.55 -2.19 -12.32
N SER A 44 -22.88 -2.05 -12.24
CA SER A 44 -23.85 -3.17 -12.18
C SER A 44 -23.90 -3.99 -13.48
N ALA A 45 -23.52 -3.40 -14.62
CA ALA A 45 -23.54 -4.07 -15.93
C ALA A 45 -22.35 -5.02 -16.15
N ARG A 46 -21.30 -4.95 -15.32
CA ARG A 46 -20.11 -5.80 -15.40
C ARG A 46 -20.22 -7.13 -14.65
N GLY A 47 -21.40 -7.45 -14.09
CA GLY A 47 -21.63 -8.69 -13.33
C GLY A 47 -21.13 -8.67 -11.88
N ALA A 48 -20.46 -7.59 -11.44
CA ALA A 48 -20.04 -7.43 -10.04
C ALA A 48 -21.18 -6.84 -9.20
N GLY A 49 -21.92 -7.70 -8.51
CA GLY A 49 -22.99 -7.27 -7.59
C GLY A 49 -22.50 -6.63 -6.29
N GLY A 50 -21.20 -6.71 -5.98
CA GLY A 50 -20.66 -6.19 -4.73
C GLY A 50 -19.15 -5.91 -4.71
N LEU A 51 -18.77 -5.04 -3.78
CA LEU A 51 -17.41 -4.61 -3.51
C LEU A 51 -16.97 -5.05 -2.11
N LEU A 52 -15.90 -5.83 -2.03
CA LEU A 52 -15.27 -6.21 -0.77
C LEU A 52 -14.16 -5.21 -0.41
N ILE A 53 -14.24 -4.63 0.79
CA ILE A 53 -13.12 -3.91 1.40
C ILE A 53 -12.46 -4.85 2.41
N LEU A 54 -11.24 -5.28 2.10
CA LEU A 54 -10.45 -6.23 2.87
C LEU A 54 -9.47 -5.47 3.76
N LEU A 55 -9.76 -5.41 5.06
CA LEU A 55 -9.03 -4.57 6.00
C LEU A 55 -7.80 -5.25 6.63
N ALA A 56 -6.75 -4.46 6.87
CA ALA A 56 -5.86 -4.66 8.01
C ALA A 56 -6.60 -4.32 9.31
N PRO A 57 -6.29 -5.00 10.42
CA PRO A 57 -6.76 -4.59 11.75
C PRO A 57 -6.45 -3.11 11.99
N LEU A 58 -7.43 -2.39 12.54
CA LEU A 58 -7.32 -0.97 12.89
C LEU A 58 -7.03 -0.02 11.72
N ALA A 59 -7.31 -0.39 10.47
CA ALA A 59 -7.08 0.46 9.29
C ALA A 59 -8.08 1.64 9.14
N GLY A 60 -9.19 1.63 9.88
CA GLY A 60 -10.13 2.77 9.99
C GLY A 60 -11.21 2.87 8.91
N VAL A 61 -11.84 1.77 8.49
CA VAL A 61 -12.84 1.78 7.40
C VAL A 61 -14.13 2.54 7.74
N SER A 62 -14.51 2.61 9.01
CA SER A 62 -15.81 3.16 9.38
C SER A 62 -15.96 4.62 8.96
N GLU A 63 -14.88 5.41 9.06
CA GLU A 63 -14.92 6.79 8.59
C GLU A 63 -14.93 6.87 7.06
N LEU A 64 -14.19 6.00 6.36
CA LEU A 64 -14.23 5.91 4.90
C LEU A 64 -15.67 5.68 4.38
N LEU A 65 -16.39 4.73 4.97
CA LEU A 65 -17.77 4.42 4.57
C LEU A 65 -18.74 5.56 4.92
N ARG A 66 -18.55 6.26 6.04
CA ARG A 66 -19.36 7.44 6.38
C ARG A 66 -19.12 8.61 5.43
N GLN A 67 -17.87 8.84 5.01
CA GLN A 67 -17.55 9.84 3.99
C GLN A 67 -18.19 9.47 2.63
N ALA A 68 -18.17 8.19 2.27
CA ALA A 68 -18.86 7.70 1.06
C ALA A 68 -20.38 7.92 1.14
N HIS A 69 -20.98 7.61 2.28
CA HIS A 69 -22.39 7.88 2.55
C HIS A 69 -22.70 9.37 2.36
N ASP A 70 -21.95 10.25 3.02
CA ASP A 70 -22.19 11.71 2.96
C ASP A 70 -22.06 12.24 1.53
N GLN A 71 -21.05 11.78 0.79
CA GLN A 71 -20.85 12.18 -0.61
C GLN A 71 -22.01 11.73 -1.51
N LEU A 72 -22.44 10.47 -1.40
CA LEU A 72 -23.55 9.92 -2.18
C LEU A 72 -24.89 10.57 -1.80
N PHE A 73 -25.11 10.80 -0.51
CA PHE A 73 -26.35 11.43 -0.02
C PHE A 73 -26.46 12.85 -0.56
N ASN A 74 -25.39 13.63 -0.50
CA ASN A 74 -25.40 15.01 -1.00
C ASN A 74 -25.50 15.10 -2.51
N ALA A 75 -25.01 14.10 -3.25
CA ALA A 75 -25.14 14.04 -4.70
C ALA A 75 -26.60 13.85 -5.16
N GLN A 76 -27.47 13.29 -4.32
CA GLN A 76 -28.90 13.07 -4.61
C GLN A 76 -29.14 12.32 -5.95
N GLY A 77 -28.29 11.33 -6.21
CA GLY A 77 -28.32 10.48 -7.40
C GLY A 77 -29.33 9.32 -7.29
N ASP A 78 -29.16 8.32 -8.17
CA ASP A 78 -30.05 7.15 -8.22
C ASP A 78 -29.73 6.07 -7.18
N ALA A 79 -28.57 6.19 -6.52
CA ALA A 79 -28.12 5.30 -5.45
C ALA A 79 -28.38 5.93 -4.08
N VAL A 80 -29.15 5.23 -3.23
CA VAL A 80 -29.46 5.64 -1.87
C VAL A 80 -28.43 5.03 -0.92
N PRO A 81 -27.46 5.79 -0.39
CA PRO A 81 -26.45 5.21 0.50
C PRO A 81 -27.09 4.80 1.83
N VAL A 82 -26.75 3.61 2.30
CA VAL A 82 -27.20 3.09 3.60
C VAL A 82 -25.99 2.54 4.33
N TYR A 83 -25.49 3.28 5.31
CA TYR A 83 -24.38 2.84 6.15
C TYR A 83 -24.89 2.05 7.35
N PHE A 84 -24.33 0.87 7.57
CA PHE A 84 -24.60 0.10 8.78
C PHE A 84 -23.31 -0.50 9.32
N SER A 85 -23.09 -0.37 10.62
CA SER A 85 -21.99 -0.99 11.35
C SER A 85 -22.56 -1.97 12.35
N LEU A 86 -21.97 -3.16 12.42
CA LEU A 86 -22.38 -4.12 13.44
C LEU A 86 -22.22 -3.51 14.86
N PRO A 87 -23.23 -3.69 15.73
CA PRO A 87 -23.18 -3.23 17.11
C PRO A 87 -22.09 -3.97 17.91
N ALA A 88 -21.82 -3.49 19.13
CA ALA A 88 -20.87 -4.15 20.02
C ALA A 88 -21.45 -5.46 20.61
N SER A 89 -20.59 -6.25 21.26
CA SER A 89 -20.78 -7.64 21.71
C SER A 89 -22.01 -7.93 22.57
N ASP A 90 -22.68 -6.93 23.14
CA ASP A 90 -23.83 -7.13 24.04
C ASP A 90 -25.17 -7.29 23.28
N THR A 91 -25.12 -7.51 21.96
CA THR A 91 -26.30 -7.60 21.09
C THR A 91 -26.36 -8.96 20.41
N THR A 92 -27.56 -9.56 20.36
CA THR A 92 -27.78 -10.83 19.65
C THR A 92 -27.84 -10.64 18.15
N ALA A 93 -27.63 -11.73 17.39
CA ALA A 93 -27.83 -11.74 15.93
C ALA A 93 -29.19 -11.16 15.49
N VAL A 94 -30.25 -11.49 16.21
CA VAL A 94 -31.62 -10.97 15.98
C VAL A 94 -31.68 -9.46 16.21
N SER A 95 -31.11 -8.97 17.31
CA SER A 95 -31.11 -7.55 17.65
C SER A 95 -30.36 -6.72 16.59
N ALA A 96 -29.19 -7.19 16.17
CA ALA A 96 -28.40 -6.56 15.10
C ALA A 96 -29.15 -6.51 13.76
N ALA A 97 -29.90 -7.57 13.42
CA ALA A 97 -30.72 -7.61 12.21
C ALA A 97 -31.88 -6.58 12.26
N ILE A 98 -32.54 -6.45 13.41
CA ILE A 98 -33.60 -5.44 13.61
C ILE A 98 -33.02 -4.02 13.52
N GLU A 99 -31.86 -3.78 14.12
CA GLU A 99 -31.17 -2.49 14.01
C GLU A 99 -30.81 -2.16 12.57
N PHE A 100 -30.37 -3.14 11.78
CA PHE A 100 -30.14 -2.96 10.35
C PHE A 100 -31.43 -2.53 9.61
N LEU A 101 -32.56 -3.19 9.86
CA LEU A 101 -33.83 -2.83 9.24
C LEU A 101 -34.26 -1.39 9.57
N ASN A 102 -34.13 -1.00 10.84
CA ASN A 102 -34.42 0.37 11.28
C ASN A 102 -33.49 1.38 10.60
N ALA A 103 -32.18 1.12 10.61
CA ALA A 103 -31.19 2.01 9.99
C ALA A 103 -31.38 2.13 8.48
N PHE A 104 -31.74 1.05 7.80
CA PHE A 104 -32.07 1.02 6.38
C PHE A 104 -33.25 1.95 6.07
N LEU A 105 -34.40 1.75 6.74
CA LEU A 105 -35.59 2.56 6.49
C LEU A 105 -35.37 4.04 6.86
N ALA A 106 -34.71 4.31 7.99
CA ALA A 106 -34.41 5.67 8.42
C ALA A 106 -33.54 6.41 7.40
N GLN A 107 -32.44 5.80 6.94
CA GLN A 107 -31.55 6.41 5.95
C GLN A 107 -32.19 6.52 4.57
N TYR A 108 -32.99 5.54 4.16
CA TYR A 108 -33.73 5.60 2.90
C TYR A 108 -34.74 6.75 2.92
N ILE A 109 -35.57 6.86 3.97
CA ILE A 109 -36.54 7.94 4.13
C ILE A 109 -35.83 9.30 4.21
N ALA A 110 -34.74 9.39 4.99
CA ALA A 110 -33.91 10.59 5.09
C ALA A 110 -33.42 11.06 3.72
N PHE A 111 -32.91 10.15 2.88
CA PHE A 111 -32.45 10.45 1.54
C PHE A 111 -33.59 10.92 0.64
N ARG A 112 -34.71 10.20 0.64
CA ARG A 112 -35.88 10.52 -0.18
C ARG A 112 -36.51 11.87 0.15
N ARG A 113 -36.43 12.27 1.42
CA ARG A 113 -36.86 13.59 1.91
C ARG A 113 -35.77 14.66 1.81
N ASN A 114 -34.53 14.26 1.51
CA ASN A 114 -33.33 15.10 1.63
C ASN A 114 -33.21 15.78 3.00
N GLU A 115 -33.55 15.03 4.06
CA GLU A 115 -33.54 15.45 5.47
C GLU A 115 -32.49 14.66 6.26
N PRO A 116 -31.21 15.11 6.29
CA PRO A 116 -30.11 14.40 6.95
C PRO A 116 -30.33 14.04 8.42
N SER A 117 -31.09 14.85 9.16
CA SER A 117 -31.37 14.64 10.59
C SER A 117 -32.10 13.32 10.86
N LEU A 118 -32.87 12.81 9.89
CA LEU A 118 -33.57 11.54 10.02
C LEU A 118 -32.64 10.33 9.94
N ALA A 119 -31.48 10.45 9.28
CA ALA A 119 -30.55 9.34 9.05
C ALA A 119 -29.95 8.74 10.34
N GLN A 120 -29.94 9.52 11.44
CA GLN A 120 -29.46 9.10 12.76
C GLN A 120 -30.53 9.21 13.85
N ALA A 121 -31.78 9.52 13.49
CA ALA A 121 -32.85 9.69 14.46
C ALA A 121 -33.23 8.32 15.07
N SER A 122 -33.42 8.29 16.39
CA SER A 122 -33.96 7.11 17.08
C SER A 122 -35.47 7.02 16.83
N LEU A 123 -35.85 6.34 15.75
CA LEU A 123 -37.24 6.20 15.29
C LEU A 123 -37.69 4.75 15.47
N THR A 124 -38.96 4.55 15.84
CA THR A 124 -39.60 3.24 15.81
C THR A 124 -40.05 2.88 14.39
N MET A 125 -40.35 1.61 14.14
CA MET A 125 -40.91 1.17 12.85
C MET A 125 -42.23 1.87 12.49
N ASN A 126 -43.03 2.23 13.50
CA ASN A 126 -44.27 2.97 13.29
C ASN A 126 -44.00 4.43 12.89
N ASP A 127 -43.04 5.09 13.53
CA ASP A 127 -42.63 6.46 13.16
C ASP A 127 -42.11 6.51 11.73
N LEU A 128 -41.34 5.49 11.33
CA LEU A 128 -40.81 5.36 9.97
C LEU A 128 -41.92 5.17 8.92
N GLY A 129 -42.97 4.40 9.24
CA GLY A 129 -44.16 4.31 8.40
C GLY A 129 -44.85 5.66 8.19
N GLN A 130 -44.99 6.46 9.26
CA GLN A 130 -45.63 7.79 9.19
C GLN A 130 -44.78 8.83 8.45
N LEU A 131 -43.46 8.72 8.51
CA LEU A 131 -42.53 9.64 7.86
C LEU A 131 -42.28 9.33 6.38
N ALA A 132 -42.75 8.17 5.90
CA ALA A 132 -42.58 7.71 4.53
C ALA A 132 -43.11 8.75 3.52
N PRO A 133 -42.32 9.09 2.47
CA PRO A 133 -42.82 9.93 1.39
C PRO A 133 -44.04 9.30 0.70
N ALA A 134 -44.97 10.11 0.19
CA ALA A 134 -46.17 9.60 -0.48
C ALA A 134 -45.87 8.63 -1.64
N ALA A 135 -44.74 8.79 -2.34
CA ALA A 135 -44.31 7.91 -3.43
C ALA A 135 -43.73 6.56 -2.96
N ASP A 136 -43.43 6.42 -1.67
CA ASP A 136 -42.81 5.25 -1.05
C ASP A 136 -43.68 4.64 0.05
N LEU A 137 -44.85 5.24 0.36
CA LEU A 137 -45.70 4.90 1.49
C LEU A 137 -46.18 3.44 1.44
N ASP A 138 -46.76 3.02 0.32
CA ASP A 138 -47.41 1.71 0.19
C ASP A 138 -46.45 0.54 0.51
N TRP A 139 -45.25 0.54 -0.08
CA TRP A 139 -44.30 -0.55 0.11
C TRP A 139 -43.62 -0.50 1.48
N ILE A 140 -43.45 0.69 2.06
CA ILE A 140 -42.91 0.85 3.42
C ILE A 140 -43.92 0.35 4.45
N GLU A 141 -45.20 0.71 4.34
CA GLU A 141 -46.27 0.20 5.21
C GLU A 141 -46.41 -1.31 5.10
N GLU A 142 -46.34 -1.87 3.88
CA GLU A 142 -46.34 -3.32 3.67
C GLU A 142 -45.15 -3.98 4.37
N LEU A 143 -43.94 -3.42 4.23
CA LEU A 143 -42.73 -3.94 4.87
C LEU A 143 -42.82 -3.90 6.40
N VAL A 144 -43.33 -2.80 6.97
CA VAL A 144 -43.53 -2.64 8.42
C VAL A 144 -44.58 -3.64 8.93
N SER A 145 -45.68 -3.83 8.18
CA SER A 145 -46.70 -4.82 8.51
C SER A 145 -46.15 -6.25 8.49
N ALA A 146 -45.36 -6.59 7.46
CA ALA A 146 -44.70 -7.89 7.33
C ALA A 146 -43.68 -8.12 8.46
N TYR A 147 -42.90 -7.10 8.82
CA TYR A 147 -41.98 -7.16 9.95
C TYR A 147 -42.71 -7.46 11.27
N ASN A 148 -43.81 -6.76 11.55
CA ASN A 148 -44.58 -6.96 12.77
C ASN A 148 -45.12 -8.40 12.86
N LYS A 149 -45.51 -9.02 11.73
CA LYS A 149 -45.90 -10.44 11.70
C LYS A 149 -44.71 -11.35 11.97
N GLN A 150 -43.58 -11.12 11.31
CA GLN A 150 -42.39 -11.96 11.43
C GLN A 150 -41.73 -11.89 12.82
N ARG A 151 -41.72 -10.70 13.45
CA ARG A 151 -41.10 -10.47 14.76
C ARG A 151 -41.69 -11.34 15.87
N PHE A 152 -42.98 -11.68 15.78
CA PHE A 152 -43.67 -12.54 16.75
C PHE A 152 -43.69 -14.01 16.33
N SER A 153 -43.00 -14.38 15.24
CA SER A 153 -42.78 -15.78 14.89
C SER A 153 -41.71 -16.42 15.79
N SER A 154 -41.70 -17.75 15.85
CA SER A 154 -40.68 -18.51 16.58
C SER A 154 -39.40 -18.77 15.77
N ASP A 155 -39.31 -18.30 14.53
CA ASP A 155 -38.15 -18.53 13.65
C ASP A 155 -37.24 -17.29 13.60
N GLU A 156 -36.27 -17.27 14.51
CA GLU A 156 -35.27 -16.20 14.62
C GLU A 156 -34.38 -16.09 13.37
N ARG A 157 -34.07 -17.23 12.73
CA ARG A 157 -33.23 -17.24 11.52
C ARG A 157 -33.98 -16.63 10.34
N GLU A 158 -35.28 -16.93 10.19
CA GLU A 158 -36.13 -16.29 9.20
C GLU A 158 -36.26 -14.79 9.46
N LEU A 159 -36.38 -14.35 10.72
CA LEU A 159 -36.40 -12.93 11.06
C LEU A 159 -35.09 -12.20 10.69
N VAL A 160 -33.93 -12.81 10.96
CA VAL A 160 -32.62 -12.29 10.54
C VAL A 160 -32.56 -12.13 9.03
N ARG A 161 -32.95 -13.17 8.28
CA ARG A 161 -33.02 -13.13 6.81
C ARG A 161 -33.98 -12.07 6.32
N PHE A 162 -35.14 -11.94 6.94
CA PHE A 162 -36.16 -10.96 6.58
C PHE A 162 -35.58 -9.56 6.62
N CYS A 163 -34.88 -9.21 7.70
CA CYS A 163 -34.31 -7.88 7.91
C CYS A 163 -33.23 -7.56 6.88
N PHE A 164 -32.24 -8.44 6.67
CA PHE A 164 -31.16 -8.19 5.72
C PHE A 164 -31.61 -8.21 4.24
N ASN A 165 -32.73 -8.87 3.93
CA ASN A 165 -33.34 -8.82 2.59
C ASN A 165 -34.27 -7.62 2.38
N ALA A 166 -34.52 -6.77 3.38
CA ALA A 166 -35.39 -5.60 3.25
C ALA A 166 -35.00 -4.66 2.09
N PRO A 167 -33.71 -4.38 1.80
CA PRO A 167 -33.33 -3.55 0.65
C PRO A 167 -33.82 -4.09 -0.71
N ARG A 168 -34.04 -5.41 -0.84
CA ARG A 168 -34.53 -6.04 -2.09
C ARG A 168 -36.00 -5.76 -2.35
N ARG A 169 -36.73 -5.32 -1.33
CA ARG A 169 -38.17 -5.03 -1.41
C ARG A 169 -38.48 -3.63 -1.93
N VAL A 170 -37.45 -2.80 -2.15
CA VAL A 170 -37.63 -1.49 -2.80
C VAL A 170 -38.15 -1.72 -4.23
N PRO A 171 -39.32 -1.14 -4.60
CA PRO A 171 -39.94 -1.39 -5.90
C PRO A 171 -39.04 -1.00 -7.09
N PRO A 172 -39.15 -1.71 -8.22
CA PRO A 172 -38.48 -1.30 -9.45
C PRO A 172 -38.99 0.07 -9.90
N GLY A 173 -38.06 0.99 -10.17
CA GLY A 173 -38.37 2.40 -10.52
C GLY A 173 -38.04 3.39 -9.41
N ASN A 174 -37.86 2.92 -8.17
CA ASN A 174 -37.39 3.75 -7.06
C ASN A 174 -35.86 3.79 -7.02
N PRO A 175 -35.25 4.84 -6.42
CA PRO A 175 -33.81 4.89 -6.22
C PRO A 175 -33.29 3.65 -5.49
N LYS A 176 -32.22 3.05 -6.00
CA LYS A 176 -31.74 1.75 -5.53
C LYS A 176 -30.94 1.92 -4.24
N PRO A 177 -31.19 1.12 -3.19
CA PRO A 177 -30.31 1.08 -2.02
C PRO A 177 -28.88 0.70 -2.42
N TYR A 178 -27.90 1.39 -1.84
CA TYR A 178 -26.48 1.08 -1.93
C TYR A 178 -25.96 0.83 -0.52
N ILE A 179 -25.80 -0.45 -0.17
CA ILE A 179 -25.51 -0.85 1.21
C ILE A 179 -24.02 -0.72 1.48
N LEU A 180 -23.64 0.10 2.46
CA LEU A 180 -22.29 0.29 2.95
C LEU A 180 -22.15 -0.43 4.31
N PHE A 181 -21.77 -1.70 4.26
CA PHE A 181 -21.79 -2.58 5.44
C PHE A 181 -20.41 -2.68 6.10
N ASP A 182 -20.30 -2.21 7.34
CA ASP A 182 -19.12 -2.27 8.21
C ASP A 182 -19.22 -3.49 9.14
N ALA A 183 -18.61 -4.58 8.70
CA ALA A 183 -18.57 -5.90 9.32
C ALA A 183 -17.29 -6.14 10.14
N VAL A 184 -16.60 -5.09 10.63
CA VAL A 184 -15.36 -5.27 11.42
C VAL A 184 -15.56 -6.09 12.71
N LYS A 185 -16.79 -6.18 13.21
CA LYS A 185 -17.15 -6.91 14.43
C LYS A 185 -17.84 -8.25 14.17
N LEU A 186 -17.71 -8.80 12.96
CA LEU A 186 -18.45 -10.00 12.56
C LEU A 186 -18.19 -11.20 13.48
N ALA A 187 -16.93 -11.41 13.88
CA ALA A 187 -16.49 -12.47 14.81
C ALA A 187 -17.26 -12.51 16.13
N ASN A 188 -17.84 -11.39 16.59
CA ASN A 188 -18.60 -11.36 17.84
C ASN A 188 -19.86 -12.22 17.79
N TYR A 189 -20.30 -12.63 16.59
CA TYR A 189 -21.51 -13.42 16.37
C TYR A 189 -21.21 -14.87 15.95
N ASP A 190 -19.93 -15.31 15.95
CA ASP A 190 -19.52 -16.65 15.52
C ASP A 190 -20.07 -17.78 16.43
N ASN A 191 -20.40 -17.46 17.69
CA ASN A 191 -20.90 -18.42 18.69
C ASN A 191 -22.43 -18.50 18.79
N GLU A 192 -23.15 -17.80 17.89
CA GLU A 192 -24.61 -17.82 17.86
C GLU A 192 -25.13 -19.10 17.17
N GLN A 193 -26.32 -19.57 17.56
CA GLN A 193 -26.97 -20.73 16.88
C GLN A 193 -27.27 -20.45 15.40
N ILE A 194 -27.34 -19.17 15.04
CA ILE A 194 -27.60 -18.69 13.68
C ILE A 194 -26.25 -18.48 12.99
N PRO A 195 -26.04 -19.02 11.77
CA PRO A 195 -24.84 -18.76 10.98
C PRO A 195 -24.85 -17.33 10.42
N PHE A 196 -24.71 -16.35 11.30
CA PHE A 196 -25.06 -14.95 11.10
C PHE A 196 -24.29 -14.31 9.94
N ALA A 197 -22.98 -14.52 9.89
CA ALA A 197 -22.12 -14.04 8.80
C ALA A 197 -22.57 -14.54 7.43
N ALA A 198 -22.82 -15.85 7.31
CA ALA A 198 -23.30 -16.45 6.07
C ALA A 198 -24.67 -15.90 5.65
N GLU A 199 -25.58 -15.63 6.60
CA GLU A 199 -26.90 -15.05 6.30
C GLU A 199 -26.80 -13.58 5.82
N ILE A 200 -25.92 -12.77 6.41
CA ILE A 200 -25.64 -11.40 5.93
C ILE A 200 -25.10 -11.45 4.50
N ILE A 201 -24.06 -12.26 4.28
CA ILE A 201 -23.37 -12.32 2.98
C ILE A 201 -24.31 -12.81 1.89
N ARG A 202 -25.14 -13.83 2.14
CA ARG A 202 -26.15 -14.31 1.19
C ARG A 202 -27.21 -13.26 0.89
N ALA A 203 -27.68 -12.54 1.91
CA ALA A 203 -28.67 -11.48 1.72
C ALA A 203 -28.10 -10.32 0.89
N LEU A 204 -26.84 -9.93 1.14
CA LEU A 204 -26.14 -8.89 0.37
C LEU A 204 -25.85 -9.33 -1.07
N ALA A 205 -25.39 -10.57 -1.27
CA ALA A 205 -25.12 -11.12 -2.60
C ALA A 205 -26.37 -11.18 -3.51
N GLY A 206 -27.56 -11.28 -2.90
CA GLY A 206 -28.84 -11.18 -3.61
C GLY A 206 -29.38 -9.75 -3.77
N SER A 207 -28.79 -8.76 -3.10
CA SER A 207 -29.29 -7.38 -2.98
C SER A 207 -28.89 -6.46 -4.15
N PRO A 208 -29.43 -5.23 -4.26
CA PRO A 208 -28.81 -4.16 -5.04
C PRO A 208 -27.33 -3.96 -4.64
N PRO A 209 -26.54 -3.20 -5.42
CA PRO A 209 -25.10 -3.09 -5.23
C PRO A 209 -24.71 -2.81 -3.77
N PHE A 210 -23.67 -3.47 -3.29
CA PHE A 210 -23.24 -3.34 -1.89
C PHE A 210 -21.73 -3.21 -1.75
N VAL A 211 -21.32 -2.75 -0.57
CA VAL A 211 -19.96 -2.77 -0.05
C VAL A 211 -19.97 -3.56 1.24
N LEU A 212 -19.12 -4.57 1.32
CA LEU A 212 -18.88 -5.31 2.55
C LEU A 212 -17.44 -5.09 3.00
N ALA A 213 -17.29 -4.42 4.13
CA ALA A 213 -16.00 -4.07 4.72
C ALA A 213 -15.76 -4.85 6.01
N GLY A 214 -14.73 -5.68 6.07
CA GLY A 214 -14.36 -6.39 7.29
C GLY A 214 -12.92 -6.88 7.28
N LEU A 215 -12.49 -7.52 8.36
CA LEU A 215 -11.12 -8.00 8.49
C LEU A 215 -10.81 -8.98 7.36
N ARG A 216 -9.68 -8.77 6.66
CA ARG A 216 -9.40 -9.48 5.39
C ARG A 216 -9.41 -11.00 5.52
N ARG A 217 -8.90 -11.53 6.65
CA ARG A 217 -8.79 -12.98 6.91
C ARG A 217 -10.12 -13.60 7.34
N GLU A 218 -11.07 -12.77 7.78
CA GLU A 218 -12.40 -13.18 8.18
C GLU A 218 -13.36 -13.13 6.99
N ILE A 219 -13.46 -11.99 6.30
CA ILE A 219 -14.40 -11.81 5.18
C ILE A 219 -14.16 -12.80 4.04
N ILE A 220 -12.91 -13.10 3.70
CA ILE A 220 -12.60 -14.08 2.65
C ILE A 220 -13.19 -15.44 3.00
N ARG A 221 -12.95 -15.90 4.24
CA ARG A 221 -13.47 -17.16 4.77
C ARG A 221 -15.00 -17.19 4.78
N GLU A 222 -15.63 -16.14 5.30
CA GLU A 222 -17.09 -16.08 5.42
C GLU A 222 -17.80 -16.04 4.06
N VAL A 223 -17.19 -15.39 3.06
CA VAL A 223 -17.71 -15.37 1.68
C VAL A 223 -17.65 -16.76 1.05
N GLU A 224 -16.55 -17.49 1.23
CA GLU A 224 -16.39 -18.87 0.76
C GLU A 224 -17.42 -19.80 1.44
N GLN A 225 -17.59 -19.69 2.77
CA GLN A 225 -18.56 -20.48 3.53
C GLN A 225 -20.02 -20.16 3.16
N ALA A 226 -20.30 -18.91 2.79
CA ALA A 226 -21.63 -18.50 2.34
C ALA A 226 -22.02 -19.12 0.98
N GLY A 227 -21.05 -19.66 0.22
CA GLY A 227 -21.24 -20.20 -1.12
C GLY A 227 -21.36 -19.13 -2.20
N VAL A 228 -20.84 -17.92 -1.94
CA VAL A 228 -20.82 -16.82 -2.90
C VAL A 228 -19.52 -16.88 -3.70
N ASP A 229 -19.61 -16.75 -5.02
CA ASP A 229 -18.43 -16.77 -5.89
C ASP A 229 -17.54 -15.54 -5.65
N TYR A 230 -16.48 -15.74 -4.88
CA TYR A 230 -15.48 -14.72 -4.57
C TYR A 230 -14.84 -14.09 -5.82
N GLY A 231 -14.79 -14.81 -6.95
CA GLY A 231 -14.27 -14.33 -8.22
C GLY A 231 -15.09 -13.17 -8.82
N THR A 232 -16.40 -13.15 -8.57
CA THR A 232 -17.33 -12.16 -9.13
C THR A 232 -17.33 -10.82 -8.39
N LEU A 233 -16.73 -10.75 -7.20
CA LEU A 233 -16.74 -9.56 -6.36
C LEU A 233 -15.50 -8.67 -6.61
N GLU A 234 -15.72 -7.37 -6.74
CA GLU A 234 -14.64 -6.39 -6.77
C GLU A 234 -13.94 -6.32 -5.40
N LYS A 235 -12.64 -6.03 -5.38
CA LYS A 235 -11.83 -5.99 -4.14
C LYS A 235 -11.03 -4.71 -4.01
N VAL A 236 -11.05 -4.14 -2.81
CA VAL A 236 -10.19 -3.05 -2.35
C VAL A 236 -9.48 -3.54 -1.08
N ARG A 237 -8.15 -3.42 -1.03
CA ARG A 237 -7.39 -3.68 0.20
C ARG A 237 -7.21 -2.38 0.97
N LEU A 238 -7.50 -2.41 2.26
CA LEU A 238 -7.32 -1.27 3.14
C LEU A 238 -6.19 -1.56 4.14
N GLU A 239 -4.97 -1.16 3.77
CA GLU A 239 -3.76 -1.25 4.62
C GLU A 239 -3.73 -0.13 5.67
N PRO A 240 -2.86 -0.14 6.70
CA PRO A 240 -2.66 1.03 7.57
C PRO A 240 -2.28 2.30 6.75
N LEU A 241 -2.46 3.49 7.33
CA LEU A 241 -2.10 4.72 6.62
C LEU A 241 -0.61 4.75 6.30
N ALA A 242 -0.27 5.22 5.10
CA ALA A 242 1.10 5.55 4.76
C ALA A 242 1.64 6.60 5.74
N GLU A 243 2.95 6.59 5.97
CA GLU A 243 3.56 7.44 7.00
C GLU A 243 3.29 8.94 6.80
N ALA A 244 3.30 9.43 5.54
CA ALA A 244 2.94 10.81 5.22
C ALA A 244 1.50 11.16 5.63
N ASP A 245 0.56 10.25 5.38
CA ASP A 245 -0.85 10.43 5.76
C ASP A 245 -1.05 10.26 7.26
N ALA A 246 -0.30 9.38 7.92
CA ALA A 246 -0.32 9.24 9.37
C ALA A 246 0.15 10.53 10.06
N ARG A 247 1.23 11.17 9.58
CA ARG A 247 1.70 12.48 10.10
C ARG A 247 0.66 13.59 9.91
N LYS A 248 0.04 13.65 8.72
CA LYS A 248 -1.07 14.58 8.45
C LYS A 248 -2.25 14.33 9.38
N LEU A 249 -2.60 13.06 9.64
CA LEU A 249 -3.67 12.70 10.55
C LEU A 249 -3.37 13.15 11.99
N VAL A 250 -2.14 12.91 12.47
CA VAL A 250 -1.70 13.36 13.80
C VAL A 250 -1.84 14.89 13.91
N ALA A 251 -1.30 15.65 12.95
CA ALA A 251 -1.40 17.11 12.94
C ALA A 251 -2.84 17.62 12.87
N SER A 252 -3.68 16.99 12.04
CA SER A 252 -5.09 17.36 11.88
C SER A 252 -5.88 17.13 13.17
N ILE A 253 -5.68 15.98 13.83
CA ILE A 253 -6.37 15.68 15.10
C ILE A 253 -5.84 16.60 16.21
N ALA A 254 -4.52 16.81 16.32
CA ALA A 254 -3.96 17.69 17.34
C ALA A 254 -4.54 19.12 17.23
N ARG A 255 -4.62 19.67 16.02
CA ARG A 255 -5.26 20.97 15.77
C ARG A 255 -6.74 20.98 16.16
N ARG A 256 -7.50 19.95 15.77
CA ARG A 256 -8.93 19.85 16.07
C ARG A 256 -9.22 19.74 17.55
N GLU A 257 -8.41 18.97 18.28
CA GLU A 257 -8.57 18.72 19.70
C GLU A 257 -7.87 19.77 20.59
N GLY A 258 -7.16 20.74 20.00
CA GLY A 258 -6.46 21.80 20.74
C GLY A 258 -5.22 21.31 21.51
N VAL A 259 -4.55 20.27 21.03
CA VAL A 259 -3.36 19.69 21.66
C VAL A 259 -2.10 20.34 21.06
N SER A 260 -1.30 21.00 21.90
CA SER A 260 0.04 21.47 21.52
C SER A 260 0.92 20.26 21.22
N LEU A 261 1.59 20.27 20.07
CA LEU A 261 2.37 19.14 19.56
C LEU A 261 3.61 19.65 18.83
N SER A 262 4.80 19.11 19.15
CA SER A 262 6.03 19.38 18.36
C SER A 262 6.12 18.48 17.14
N ASP A 263 6.94 18.85 16.16
CA ASP A 263 7.13 18.05 14.93
C ASP A 263 7.78 16.69 15.21
N GLU A 264 8.71 16.62 16.16
CA GLU A 264 9.34 15.36 16.56
C GLU A 264 8.33 14.41 17.22
N CYS A 265 7.44 14.95 18.06
CA CYS A 265 6.37 14.20 18.67
C CYS A 265 5.31 13.77 17.66
N ARG A 266 4.99 14.62 16.67
CA ARG A 266 4.12 14.24 15.55
C ARG A 266 4.66 13.03 14.81
N ASP A 267 5.94 13.06 14.46
CA ASP A 267 6.61 11.98 13.74
C ASP A 267 6.70 10.72 14.59
N LEU A 268 7.02 10.86 15.88
CA LEU A 268 7.02 9.76 16.85
C LEU A 268 5.66 9.05 16.86
N LEU A 269 4.56 9.78 17.05
CA LEU A 269 3.23 9.18 17.13
C LEU A 269 2.83 8.48 15.82
N ALA A 270 3.12 9.09 14.67
CA ALA A 270 2.82 8.50 13.36
C ALA A 270 3.52 7.14 13.16
N GLN A 271 4.79 7.03 13.58
CA GLN A 271 5.60 5.83 13.41
C GLN A 271 5.35 4.78 14.49
N GLN A 272 5.24 5.20 15.75
CA GLN A 272 5.00 4.33 16.90
C GLN A 272 3.69 3.56 16.77
N PHE A 273 2.67 4.19 16.17
CA PHE A 273 1.38 3.59 15.92
C PHE A 273 1.23 2.98 14.52
N GLU A 274 2.32 2.90 13.75
CA GLU A 274 2.40 2.15 12.51
C GLU A 274 1.27 2.50 11.52
N GLY A 275 0.88 3.78 11.47
CA GLY A 275 -0.19 4.27 10.60
C GLY A 275 -1.62 3.90 11.03
N SER A 276 -1.84 3.44 12.26
CA SER A 276 -3.17 3.14 12.79
C SER A 276 -3.97 4.40 13.15
N PRO A 277 -5.07 4.72 12.44
CA PRO A 277 -5.91 5.87 12.79
C PRO A 277 -6.53 5.77 14.19
N PHE A 278 -6.86 4.55 14.62
CA PHE A 278 -7.44 4.29 15.94
C PHE A 278 -6.46 4.68 17.06
N MET A 279 -5.23 4.16 17.03
CA MET A 279 -4.26 4.43 18.10
C MET A 279 -3.81 5.88 18.12
N ILE A 280 -3.60 6.49 16.95
CA ILE A 280 -3.31 7.93 16.81
C ILE A 280 -4.43 8.77 17.45
N SER A 281 -5.68 8.46 17.11
CA SER A 281 -6.84 9.19 17.66
C SER A 281 -6.97 8.99 19.16
N ALA A 282 -6.80 7.76 19.65
CA ALA A 282 -6.87 7.45 21.08
C ALA A 282 -5.85 8.27 21.89
N MET A 283 -4.62 8.35 21.39
CA MET A 283 -3.54 9.09 22.03
C MET A 283 -3.83 10.60 22.13
N LEU A 284 -4.26 11.22 21.04
CA LEU A 284 -4.52 12.67 21.02
C LEU A 284 -5.79 13.05 21.79
N LEU A 285 -6.81 12.20 21.79
CA LEU A 285 -7.98 12.39 22.65
C LEU A 285 -7.62 12.29 24.13
N ALA A 286 -6.75 11.35 24.50
CA ALA A 286 -6.25 11.24 25.87
C ALA A 286 -5.41 12.46 26.29
N ALA A 287 -4.60 13.02 25.37
CA ALA A 287 -3.84 14.25 25.61
C ALA A 287 -4.77 15.43 25.88
N ARG A 288 -5.83 15.59 25.07
CA ARG A 288 -6.87 16.61 25.29
C ARG A 288 -7.57 16.43 26.64
N GLU A 289 -8.03 15.23 26.95
CA GLU A 289 -8.77 14.93 28.19
C GLU A 289 -7.93 15.20 29.45
N LYS A 290 -6.62 14.99 29.37
CA LYS A 290 -5.68 15.27 30.46
C LYS A 290 -5.07 16.68 30.40
N HIS A 291 -5.46 17.50 29.43
CA HIS A 291 -4.89 18.83 29.18
C HIS A 291 -3.36 18.84 29.06
N LEU A 292 -2.79 17.84 28.38
CA LEU A 292 -1.35 17.67 28.20
C LEU A 292 -0.89 18.22 26.85
N ALA A 293 0.24 18.95 26.87
CA ALA A 293 1.00 19.27 25.67
C ALA A 293 1.96 18.12 25.34
N LEU A 294 2.06 17.74 24.07
CA LEU A 294 2.97 16.71 23.57
C LEU A 294 4.14 17.36 22.84
N ASN A 295 4.93 18.15 23.58
CA ASN A 295 6.07 18.89 23.04
C ASN A 295 7.42 18.22 23.33
N SER A 296 7.41 17.06 23.97
CA SER A 296 8.60 16.28 24.27
C SER A 296 8.32 14.78 24.18
N TYR A 297 9.37 13.99 23.92
CA TYR A 297 9.29 12.53 24.00
C TYR A 297 8.88 12.06 25.39
N PHE A 298 9.26 12.81 26.45
CA PHE A 298 8.86 12.47 27.80
C PHE A 298 7.35 12.56 28.01
N ASP A 299 6.72 13.66 27.59
CA ASP A 299 5.27 13.83 27.75
C ASP A 299 4.50 12.83 26.88
N SER A 300 4.99 12.60 25.65
CA SER A 300 4.41 11.66 24.70
C SER A 300 4.48 10.22 25.21
N GLU A 301 5.64 9.76 25.64
CA GLU A 301 5.80 8.37 26.09
C GLU A 301 5.17 8.14 27.46
N ARG A 302 5.12 9.15 28.33
CA ARG A 302 4.40 9.07 29.61
C ARG A 302 2.92 8.82 29.37
N LEU A 303 2.32 9.60 28.46
CA LEU A 303 0.92 9.43 28.11
C LEU A 303 0.68 8.07 27.42
N TYR A 304 1.60 7.61 26.56
CA TYR A 304 1.48 6.30 25.92
C TYR A 304 1.48 5.15 26.94
N VAL A 305 2.40 5.19 27.92
CA VAL A 305 2.47 4.20 29.00
C VAL A 305 1.19 4.22 29.85
N ASP A 306 0.67 5.40 30.18
CA ASP A 306 -0.61 5.53 30.88
C ASP A 306 -1.76 4.92 30.07
N GLU A 307 -1.85 5.22 28.77
CA GLU A 307 -2.88 4.69 27.88
C GLU A 307 -2.82 3.17 27.77
N LEU A 308 -1.61 2.60 27.76
CA LEU A 308 -1.39 1.16 27.67
C LEU A 308 -1.72 0.41 28.97
N LEU A 309 -1.55 1.04 30.12
CA LEU A 309 -1.72 0.43 31.44
C LEU A 309 -3.09 0.69 32.08
N GLY A 310 -3.89 1.60 31.53
CA GLY A 310 -5.23 1.88 32.04
C GLY A 310 -6.10 2.83 31.20
N GLY A 311 -5.67 3.26 30.01
CA GLY A 311 -6.46 4.11 29.12
C GLY A 311 -7.19 3.35 28.02
N ARG A 312 -7.49 4.03 26.91
CA ARG A 312 -8.28 3.47 25.80
C ARG A 312 -7.56 2.32 25.10
N LEU A 313 -6.23 2.40 24.97
CA LEU A 313 -5.44 1.31 24.38
C LEU A 313 -5.50 0.06 25.26
N ASN A 314 -5.38 0.23 26.58
CA ASN A 314 -5.55 -0.86 27.54
C ASN A 314 -6.92 -1.54 27.40
N HIS A 315 -7.99 -0.74 27.39
CA HIS A 315 -9.35 -1.25 27.27
C HIS A 315 -9.54 -2.02 25.96
N TYR A 316 -9.09 -1.46 24.82
CA TYR A 316 -9.16 -2.11 23.52
C TYR A 316 -8.45 -3.48 23.51
N PHE A 317 -7.19 -3.54 23.97
CA PHE A 317 -6.45 -4.80 23.95
C PHE A 317 -6.97 -5.81 24.98
N THR A 318 -7.54 -5.33 26.09
CA THR A 318 -8.20 -6.19 27.08
C THR A 318 -9.44 -6.84 26.48
N SER A 319 -10.33 -6.05 25.86
CA SER A 319 -11.51 -6.59 25.18
C SER A 319 -11.13 -7.52 24.02
N LEU A 320 -10.05 -7.21 23.28
CA LEU A 320 -9.54 -8.13 22.25
C LEU A 320 -9.11 -9.47 22.86
N LEU A 321 -8.38 -9.46 23.98
CA LEU A 321 -7.99 -10.69 24.67
C LEU A 321 -9.17 -11.46 25.24
N GLU A 322 -10.18 -10.76 25.76
CA GLU A 322 -11.42 -11.38 26.27
C GLU A 322 -12.21 -12.03 25.14
N ASN A 323 -12.25 -11.42 23.95
CA ASN A 323 -12.89 -12.04 22.79
C ASN A 323 -12.10 -13.25 22.26
N VAL A 324 -10.76 -13.16 22.22
CA VAL A 324 -9.88 -14.25 21.76
C VAL A 324 -9.90 -15.43 22.73
N ALA A 325 -9.85 -15.16 24.04
CA ALA A 325 -9.84 -16.15 25.10
C ALA A 325 -10.82 -15.72 26.22
N PRO A 326 -12.12 -16.08 26.11
CA PRO A 326 -13.15 -15.67 27.06
C PRO A 326 -12.91 -16.21 28.47
N ASP A 327 -12.45 -17.45 28.55
CA ASP A 327 -12.13 -18.11 29.81
C ASP A 327 -10.90 -17.49 30.49
N PRO A 328 -10.96 -17.11 31.79
CA PRO A 328 -9.83 -16.52 32.51
C PRO A 328 -8.58 -17.41 32.59
N ILE A 329 -8.73 -18.73 32.67
CA ILE A 329 -7.61 -19.67 32.77
C ILE A 329 -6.89 -19.74 31.41
N GLY A 330 -7.64 -19.94 30.34
CA GLY A 330 -7.13 -19.92 28.97
C GLY A 330 -6.48 -18.58 28.61
N ARG A 331 -7.09 -17.46 29.02
CA ARG A 331 -6.53 -16.11 28.80
C ARG A 331 -5.19 -15.91 29.53
N SER A 332 -5.08 -16.36 30.78
CA SER A 332 -3.83 -16.30 31.54
C SER A 332 -2.72 -17.15 30.89
N ALA A 333 -3.04 -18.38 30.48
CA ALA A 333 -2.13 -19.27 29.76
C ALA A 333 -1.67 -18.64 28.43
N LEU A 334 -2.59 -18.03 27.69
CA LEU A 334 -2.30 -17.36 26.43
C LEU A 334 -1.36 -16.15 26.61
N ILE A 335 -1.62 -15.27 27.58
CA ILE A 335 -0.76 -14.12 27.88
C ILE A 335 0.67 -14.58 28.19
N ARG A 336 0.81 -15.63 28.99
CA ARG A 336 2.11 -16.23 29.30
C ARG A 336 2.80 -16.75 28.04
N LEU A 337 2.10 -17.55 27.24
CA LEU A 337 2.67 -18.15 26.02
C LEU A 337 3.09 -17.09 25.01
N LEU A 338 2.27 -16.06 24.79
CA LEU A 338 2.60 -14.93 23.92
C LEU A 338 3.82 -14.17 24.42
N SER A 339 3.88 -13.86 25.72
CA SER A 339 5.01 -13.16 26.33
C SER A 339 6.33 -13.95 26.19
N GLU A 340 6.29 -15.26 26.41
CA GLU A 340 7.44 -16.16 26.23
C GLU A 340 7.86 -16.24 24.75
N SER A 341 6.90 -16.37 23.83
CA SER A 341 7.16 -16.44 22.39
C SER A 341 7.77 -15.14 21.83
N LEU A 342 7.35 -13.98 22.35
CA LEU A 342 7.90 -12.69 21.97
C LEU A 342 9.35 -12.47 22.41
N LYS A 343 9.82 -13.21 23.43
CA LYS A 343 11.22 -13.19 23.91
C LYS A 343 12.11 -14.21 23.21
N ALA A 344 11.53 -15.26 22.64
CA ALA A 344 12.29 -16.34 21.99
C ALA A 344 13.06 -15.84 20.76
N GLU A 345 14.25 -16.39 20.55
CA GLU A 345 15.04 -16.18 19.31
C GLU A 345 14.28 -16.72 18.10
N GLN A 346 13.71 -17.91 18.25
CA GLN A 346 12.82 -18.52 17.27
C GLN A 346 11.36 -18.20 17.60
N ARG A 347 10.73 -17.39 16.75
CA ARG A 347 9.35 -16.90 16.92
C ARG A 347 8.28 -17.76 16.22
N THR A 348 8.69 -18.91 15.73
CA THR A 348 7.85 -19.89 15.04
C THR A 348 7.77 -21.16 15.89
N ALA A 349 6.57 -21.70 16.10
CA ALA A 349 6.35 -22.94 16.84
C ALA A 349 5.27 -23.79 16.16
N SER A 350 5.25 -25.10 16.41
CA SER A 350 4.20 -25.97 15.87
C SER A 350 2.87 -25.80 16.61
N TYR A 351 1.77 -26.13 15.94
CA TYR A 351 0.44 -26.25 16.51
C TYR A 351 0.48 -27.17 17.74
N SER A 352 1.09 -28.35 17.62
CA SER A 352 1.24 -29.30 18.74
C SER A 352 1.94 -28.68 19.96
N ALA A 353 3.00 -27.89 19.75
CA ALA A 353 3.69 -27.22 20.85
C ALA A 353 2.82 -26.15 21.53
N TRP A 354 1.99 -25.44 20.76
CA TRP A 354 1.01 -24.49 21.31
C TRP A 354 -0.09 -25.19 22.09
N THR A 355 -0.65 -26.28 21.57
CA THR A 355 -1.68 -27.08 22.25
C THR A 355 -1.16 -27.61 23.60
N THR A 356 0.05 -28.20 23.61
CA THR A 356 0.65 -28.70 24.85
C THR A 356 0.90 -27.59 25.87
N ARG A 357 1.32 -26.39 25.43
CA ARG A 357 1.63 -25.27 26.35
C ARG A 357 0.40 -24.52 26.85
N LEU A 358 -0.65 -24.42 26.04
CA LEU A 358 -1.92 -23.83 26.47
C LEU A 358 -2.68 -24.78 27.42
N ASN A 359 -2.54 -26.09 27.23
CA ASN A 359 -3.23 -27.10 28.03
C ASN A 359 -4.76 -26.89 28.05
N LEU A 360 -5.32 -26.66 26.87
CA LEU A 360 -6.75 -26.49 26.60
C LEU A 360 -7.21 -27.56 25.60
N GLU A 361 -8.52 -27.72 25.45
CA GLU A 361 -9.09 -28.58 24.42
C GLU A 361 -8.68 -28.11 23.02
N ALA A 362 -8.55 -29.06 22.08
CA ALA A 362 -8.07 -28.75 20.74
C ALA A 362 -8.94 -27.71 20.01
N ALA A 363 -10.26 -27.79 20.19
CA ALA A 363 -11.21 -26.83 19.61
C ALA A 363 -11.00 -25.40 20.16
N ASP A 364 -10.70 -25.25 21.45
CA ASP A 364 -10.44 -23.95 22.08
C ASP A 364 -9.12 -23.36 21.58
N VAL A 365 -8.07 -24.18 21.47
CA VAL A 365 -6.78 -23.75 20.90
C VAL A 365 -6.95 -23.31 19.45
N GLU A 366 -7.70 -24.07 18.65
CA GLU A 366 -7.99 -23.71 17.26
C GLU A 366 -8.73 -22.38 17.16
N SER A 367 -9.74 -22.16 18.00
CA SER A 367 -10.51 -20.91 18.07
C SER A 367 -9.63 -19.71 18.46
N ILE A 368 -8.76 -19.89 19.47
CA ILE A 368 -7.79 -18.87 19.90
C ILE A 368 -6.83 -18.51 18.76
N LEU A 369 -6.21 -19.51 18.13
CA LEU A 369 -5.24 -19.29 17.05
C LEU A 369 -5.89 -18.63 15.84
N ARG A 370 -7.10 -19.08 15.47
CA ARG A 370 -7.90 -18.48 14.41
C ARG A 370 -8.23 -17.01 14.69
N SER A 371 -8.64 -16.68 15.91
CA SER A 371 -8.97 -15.31 16.31
C SER A 371 -7.74 -14.39 16.29
N LEU A 372 -6.60 -14.86 16.83
CA LEU A 372 -5.34 -14.12 16.75
C LEU A 372 -4.83 -13.96 15.32
N HIS A 373 -5.06 -14.96 14.47
CA HIS A 373 -4.74 -14.92 13.05
C HIS A 373 -5.58 -13.87 12.34
N VAL A 374 -6.90 -13.83 12.57
CA VAL A 374 -7.80 -12.83 11.99
C VAL A 374 -7.40 -11.40 12.38
N GLN A 375 -6.99 -11.20 13.64
CA GLN A 375 -6.50 -9.91 14.15
C GLN A 375 -5.05 -9.59 13.73
N GLU A 376 -4.43 -10.41 12.87
CA GLU A 376 -3.04 -10.29 12.40
C GLU A 376 -2.01 -10.12 13.53
N ILE A 377 -2.31 -10.67 14.70
CA ILE A 377 -1.40 -10.74 15.84
C ILE A 377 -0.39 -11.86 15.62
N ILE A 378 -0.84 -12.96 15.01
CA ILE A 378 0.00 -14.07 14.57
C ILE A 378 -0.26 -14.40 13.09
N ASN A 379 0.64 -15.17 12.50
CA ASN A 379 0.35 -15.96 11.31
C ASN A 379 0.21 -17.42 11.73
N TRP A 380 -0.79 -18.10 11.17
CA TRP A 380 -1.07 -19.51 11.43
C TRP A 380 -1.58 -20.13 10.14
N ASP A 381 -0.98 -21.24 9.72
CA ASP A 381 -1.28 -21.95 8.47
C ASP A 381 -1.95 -23.32 8.71
N GLY A 382 -2.28 -23.63 9.97
CA GLY A 382 -2.77 -24.93 10.42
C GLY A 382 -1.71 -25.71 11.20
N GLU A 383 -0.44 -25.65 10.78
CA GLU A 383 0.64 -26.44 11.38
C GLU A 383 1.63 -25.60 12.17
N THR A 384 1.90 -24.37 11.72
CA THR A 384 2.91 -23.49 12.27
C THR A 384 2.31 -22.16 12.72
N VAL A 385 2.73 -21.72 13.90
CA VAL A 385 2.34 -20.45 14.51
C VAL A 385 3.54 -19.51 14.53
N ASP A 386 3.46 -18.41 13.78
CA ASP A 386 4.47 -17.34 13.75
C ASP A 386 3.98 -16.09 14.50
N THR A 387 4.73 -15.73 15.54
CA THR A 387 4.46 -14.61 16.45
C THR A 387 5.25 -13.34 16.11
N ARG A 388 5.88 -13.26 14.93
CA ARG A 388 6.58 -12.05 14.47
C ARG A 388 5.66 -10.88 14.16
N ARG A 389 4.36 -11.15 13.94
CA ARG A 389 3.32 -10.14 13.66
C ARG A 389 2.85 -9.43 14.94
N GLY A 390 1.92 -8.49 14.79
CA GLY A 390 1.40 -7.65 15.87
C GLY A 390 2.12 -6.32 16.05
N SER A 391 1.34 -5.29 16.36
CA SER A 391 1.86 -3.92 16.57
C SER A 391 2.80 -3.84 17.76
N ARG A 392 3.63 -2.80 17.80
CA ARG A 392 4.44 -2.51 19.00
C ARG A 392 3.60 -2.34 20.26
N ALA A 393 2.50 -1.60 20.17
CA ALA A 393 1.60 -1.36 21.29
C ALA A 393 1.03 -2.67 21.86
N TRP A 394 0.65 -3.62 20.99
CA TRP A 394 0.23 -4.94 21.42
C TRP A 394 1.32 -5.69 22.20
N ARG A 395 2.57 -5.68 21.71
CA ARG A 395 3.69 -6.37 22.36
C ARG A 395 4.03 -5.78 23.72
N ASP A 396 4.03 -4.46 23.83
CA ASP A 396 4.22 -3.75 25.09
C ASP A 396 3.07 -4.06 26.07
N PHE A 397 1.82 -4.13 25.57
CA PHE A 397 0.64 -4.50 26.36
C PHE A 397 0.74 -5.92 26.91
N VAL A 398 0.96 -6.94 26.07
CA VAL A 398 1.10 -8.35 26.49
C VAL A 398 2.20 -8.50 27.53
N ARG A 399 3.36 -7.85 27.32
CA ARG A 399 4.47 -7.89 28.26
C ARG A 399 4.09 -7.26 29.61
N SER A 400 3.42 -6.11 29.59
CA SER A 400 2.97 -5.46 30.83
C SER A 400 1.95 -6.31 31.58
N ARG A 401 0.99 -6.91 30.88
CA ARG A 401 -0.06 -7.77 31.46
C ARG A 401 0.53 -9.03 32.08
N PHE A 402 1.48 -9.67 31.40
CA PHE A 402 2.20 -10.83 31.93
C PHE A 402 2.93 -10.48 33.25
N ARG A 403 3.62 -9.34 33.31
CA ARG A 403 4.36 -8.92 34.51
C ARG A 403 3.42 -8.60 35.69
N LEU A 404 2.31 -7.93 35.42
CA LEU A 404 1.34 -7.53 36.44
C LEU A 404 0.52 -8.73 36.95
N ASP A 405 0.03 -9.58 36.07
CA ASP A 405 -0.93 -10.62 36.43
C ASP A 405 -0.26 -11.94 36.78
N ALA A 406 0.71 -12.39 35.97
CA ALA A 406 1.33 -13.69 36.13
C ALA A 406 2.53 -13.63 37.08
N LEU A 407 3.39 -12.61 36.94
CA LEU A 407 4.56 -12.45 37.82
C LEU A 407 4.27 -11.65 39.10
N ARG A 408 3.12 -10.97 39.17
CA ARG A 408 2.71 -10.14 40.32
C ARG A 408 3.75 -9.08 40.70
N GLU A 409 4.46 -8.54 39.71
CA GLU A 409 5.45 -7.51 39.94
C GLU A 409 4.80 -6.18 40.37
N PRO A 410 5.49 -5.35 41.19
CA PRO A 410 4.96 -4.05 41.58
C PRO A 410 4.63 -3.17 40.38
N ARG A 411 3.42 -2.59 40.33
CA ARG A 411 2.98 -1.73 39.21
C ARG A 411 3.96 -0.59 38.93
N ALA A 412 4.53 0.02 39.96
CA ALA A 412 5.52 1.09 39.82
C ALA A 412 6.77 0.65 39.05
N LEU A 413 7.24 -0.60 39.26
CA LEU A 413 8.37 -1.17 38.54
C LEU A 413 8.03 -1.39 37.06
N VAL A 414 6.84 -1.95 36.78
CA VAL A 414 6.38 -2.18 35.40
C VAL A 414 6.25 -0.85 34.64
N VAL A 415 5.68 0.19 35.26
CA VAL A 415 5.58 1.54 34.70
C VAL A 415 6.98 2.10 34.39
N ALA A 416 7.90 2.05 35.36
CA ALA A 416 9.24 2.61 35.21
C ALA A 416 10.03 1.95 34.08
N ASP A 417 9.99 0.63 33.97
CA ASP A 417 10.67 -0.11 32.91
C ASP A 417 10.05 0.14 31.53
N LEU A 418 8.72 0.18 31.45
CA LEU A 418 8.03 0.42 30.19
C LEU A 418 8.32 1.84 29.69
N MET A 419 8.29 2.82 30.59
CA MET A 419 8.66 4.21 30.33
C MET A 419 10.11 4.35 29.89
N SER A 420 11.05 3.72 30.62
CA SER A 420 12.48 3.72 30.27
C SER A 420 12.71 3.10 28.88
N ALA A 421 12.07 1.97 28.59
CA ALA A 421 12.16 1.32 27.29
C ALA A 421 11.55 2.19 26.17
N ALA A 422 10.41 2.83 26.41
CA ALA A 422 9.76 3.72 25.46
C ALA A 422 10.64 4.95 25.14
N LEU A 423 11.11 5.66 26.17
CA LEU A 423 12.01 6.81 26.06
C LEU A 423 13.32 6.50 25.31
N ARG A 424 13.95 5.34 25.56
CA ARG A 424 15.16 4.93 24.83
C ARG A 424 14.91 4.71 23.34
N ARG A 425 13.69 4.32 22.98
CA ARG A 425 13.30 3.99 21.60
C ARG A 425 12.80 5.21 20.85
N ALA A 426 12.15 6.17 21.49
CA ALA A 426 11.55 7.34 20.82
C ALA A 426 12.53 8.06 19.86
N PRO A 427 13.77 8.43 20.29
CA PRO A 427 14.74 9.03 19.38
C PRO A 427 15.16 8.10 18.25
N GLN A 428 15.21 6.79 18.48
CA GLN A 428 15.61 5.80 17.46
C GLN A 428 14.52 5.56 16.43
N THR A 429 13.25 5.56 16.87
CA THR A 429 12.07 5.48 16.00
C THR A 429 12.12 6.65 15.02
N VAL A 430 12.18 7.87 15.55
CA VAL A 430 12.23 9.10 14.75
C VAL A 430 13.50 9.17 13.89
N ALA A 431 14.68 8.88 14.45
CA ALA A 431 15.94 8.91 13.70
C ALA A 431 16.04 7.84 12.60
N ARG A 432 15.27 6.74 12.67
CA ARG A 432 15.19 5.75 11.58
C ARG A 432 14.50 6.34 10.36
N HIS A 433 13.50 7.19 10.57
CA HIS A 433 12.80 7.92 9.51
C HIS A 433 13.63 9.06 8.95
N TYR A 434 14.25 9.87 9.80
CA TYR A 434 15.21 10.87 9.32
C TYR A 434 16.39 10.22 8.61
N ARG A 435 16.86 9.03 9.02
CA ARG A 435 17.82 8.24 8.22
C ARG A 435 17.23 7.75 6.92
N ARG A 436 15.99 7.22 6.89
CA ARG A 436 15.34 6.78 5.65
C ARG A 436 15.13 7.89 4.62
N ILE A 437 14.95 9.12 5.08
CA ILE A 437 14.82 10.33 4.24
C ILE A 437 16.19 10.94 3.92
N ALA A 438 17.15 10.91 4.86
CA ALA A 438 18.47 11.54 4.74
C ALA A 438 19.61 10.60 4.32
N SER A 439 19.34 9.32 4.02
CA SER A 439 20.35 8.32 3.63
C SER A 439 19.95 7.54 2.39
N LEU A 440 19.44 8.19 1.34
CA LEU A 440 19.73 7.63 0.02
C LEU A 440 21.22 7.88 -0.23
N PRO A 441 22.04 6.84 -0.42
CA PRO A 441 23.38 7.00 -0.98
C PRO A 441 23.32 7.93 -2.19
N LEU A 442 24.33 8.77 -2.40
CA LEU A 442 24.42 9.66 -3.57
C LEU A 442 24.14 8.90 -4.89
N ARG A 443 24.60 7.66 -4.92
CA ARG A 443 24.36 6.72 -6.02
C ARG A 443 22.88 6.43 -6.28
N ASP A 444 22.11 6.17 -5.23
CA ASP A 444 20.69 5.83 -5.34
C ASP A 444 19.86 7.04 -5.79
N VAL A 445 20.23 8.23 -5.32
CA VAL A 445 19.61 9.49 -5.77
C VAL A 445 19.84 9.71 -7.25
N LEU A 446 21.08 9.54 -7.73
CA LEU A 446 21.39 9.64 -9.16
C LEU A 446 20.68 8.55 -9.96
N GLN A 447 20.64 7.32 -9.47
CA GLN A 447 19.93 6.23 -10.15
C GLN A 447 18.42 6.47 -10.25
N ALA A 448 17.84 7.23 -9.32
CA ALA A 448 16.43 7.62 -9.38
C ALA A 448 16.13 8.68 -10.44
N PHE A 449 17.13 9.30 -11.08
CA PHE A 449 16.92 10.29 -12.14
C PHE A 449 16.31 9.62 -13.37
N ASN A 450 15.10 10.04 -13.71
CA ASN A 450 14.27 9.50 -14.79
C ASN A 450 13.31 10.59 -15.30
N TYR A 451 13.87 11.65 -15.89
CA TYR A 451 13.11 12.74 -16.53
C TYR A 451 12.17 13.55 -15.63
N GLN A 452 12.28 13.44 -14.31
CA GLN A 452 11.46 14.21 -13.39
C GLN A 452 11.78 15.71 -13.49
N ARG A 453 10.79 16.54 -13.17
CA ARG A 453 10.94 18.00 -13.06
C ARG A 453 11.11 18.35 -11.60
N VAL A 454 12.19 19.05 -11.27
CA VAL A 454 12.55 19.45 -9.90
C VAL A 454 12.89 20.93 -9.86
N PRO A 455 12.64 21.66 -8.75
CA PRO A 455 13.02 23.06 -8.62
C PRO A 455 14.51 23.26 -8.86
N LYS A 456 14.86 24.22 -9.73
CA LYS A 456 16.24 24.50 -10.10
C LYS A 456 17.08 24.94 -8.91
N VAL A 457 16.45 25.62 -7.94
CA VAL A 457 17.10 26.09 -6.71
C VAL A 457 17.69 24.96 -5.86
N LEU A 458 17.29 23.69 -6.06
CA LEU A 458 17.92 22.55 -5.37
C LEU A 458 19.35 22.26 -5.85
N PHE A 459 19.76 22.82 -6.98
CA PHE A 459 21.11 22.69 -7.56
C PHE A 459 21.91 24.00 -7.55
N ASP A 460 21.36 25.07 -6.96
CA ASP A 460 22.00 26.38 -6.80
C ASP A 460 21.98 26.82 -5.34
N TYR A 461 23.06 26.53 -4.61
CA TYR A 461 23.19 26.86 -3.19
C TYR A 461 23.06 28.37 -2.92
N ALA A 462 23.59 29.24 -3.79
CA ALA A 462 23.56 30.69 -3.54
C ALA A 462 22.11 31.22 -3.59
N ALA A 463 21.33 30.78 -4.59
CA ALA A 463 19.92 31.10 -4.67
C ALA A 463 19.14 30.50 -3.49
N PHE A 464 19.43 29.24 -3.14
CA PHE A 464 18.76 28.56 -2.02
C PHE A 464 19.04 29.24 -0.68
N ALA A 465 20.29 29.62 -0.42
CA ALA A 465 20.68 30.29 0.81
C ALA A 465 20.06 31.69 0.92
N ALA A 466 19.92 32.41 -0.19
CA ALA A 466 19.28 33.73 -0.18
C ALA A 466 17.79 33.66 0.20
N ASP A 467 17.07 32.65 -0.32
CA ASP A 467 15.61 32.58 -0.20
C ASP A 467 15.11 31.74 0.99
N TYR A 468 15.94 30.81 1.48
CA TYR A 468 15.52 29.76 2.43
C TYR A 468 16.42 29.58 3.67
N LYS A 469 17.58 30.25 3.77
CA LYS A 469 18.48 30.07 4.93
C LYS A 469 17.78 30.53 6.23
N GLY A 470 17.63 29.61 7.18
CA GLY A 470 16.97 29.85 8.47
C GLY A 470 15.46 29.58 8.49
N ALA A 471 14.84 29.25 7.35
CA ALA A 471 13.44 28.85 7.30
C ALA A 471 13.24 27.38 7.76
N PRO A 472 12.11 27.03 8.38
CA PRO A 472 11.79 25.65 8.73
C PRO A 472 11.54 24.81 7.47
N ALA A 473 11.91 23.53 7.49
CA ALA A 473 11.88 22.63 6.33
C ALA A 473 10.49 22.53 5.65
N GLU A 474 9.39 22.68 6.40
CA GLU A 474 8.03 22.64 5.87
C GLU A 474 7.68 23.89 5.04
N GLU A 475 8.17 25.06 5.45
CA GLU A 475 8.01 26.29 4.68
C GLU A 475 8.82 26.22 3.38
N ILE A 476 10.05 25.70 3.46
CA ILE A 476 10.90 25.47 2.29
C ILE A 476 10.18 24.54 1.32
N THR A 477 9.65 23.40 1.79
CA THR A 477 8.95 22.42 0.95
C THR A 477 7.72 23.03 0.28
N ALA A 478 6.87 23.75 1.02
CA ALA A 478 5.66 24.37 0.47
C ALA A 478 5.99 25.44 -0.60
N ARG A 479 7.06 26.21 -0.40
CA ARG A 479 7.53 27.21 -1.36
C ARG A 479 8.18 26.58 -2.59
N LEU A 480 8.85 25.44 -2.44
CA LEU A 480 9.42 24.67 -3.55
C LEU A 480 8.34 24.04 -4.44
N GLU A 481 7.20 23.61 -3.89
CA GLU A 481 6.08 23.03 -4.66
C GLU A 481 5.46 24.02 -5.67
N ILE A 482 5.50 25.32 -5.36
CA ILE A 482 4.95 26.38 -6.21
C ILE A 482 6.03 27.15 -6.99
N ASP A 483 7.29 26.72 -6.94
CA ASP A 483 8.39 27.38 -7.64
C ASP A 483 8.23 27.22 -9.16
N PRO A 484 8.08 28.32 -9.93
CA PRO A 484 7.94 28.25 -11.38
C PRO A 484 9.23 27.81 -12.09
N GLN A 485 10.40 27.93 -11.44
CA GLN A 485 11.69 27.61 -12.02
C GLN A 485 12.06 26.15 -11.79
N VAL A 486 11.57 25.27 -12.66
CA VAL A 486 11.90 23.84 -12.63
C VAL A 486 12.90 23.45 -13.72
N MET A 487 13.81 22.52 -13.40
CA MET A 487 14.68 21.84 -14.35
C MET A 487 14.26 20.38 -14.55
N LYS A 488 14.47 19.85 -15.75
CA LYS A 488 14.24 18.43 -16.07
C LYS A 488 15.54 17.65 -15.83
N LEU A 489 15.47 16.63 -14.98
CA LEU A 489 16.60 15.72 -14.76
C LEU A 489 16.79 14.79 -15.97
N PRO A 490 18.01 14.31 -16.24
CA PRO A 490 18.22 13.27 -17.26
C PRO A 490 17.64 11.92 -16.79
N GLN A 491 17.64 10.91 -17.65
CA GLN A 491 17.41 9.53 -17.26
C GLN A 491 18.75 8.83 -17.08
N VAL A 492 19.06 8.45 -15.85
CA VAL A 492 20.28 7.70 -15.51
C VAL A 492 20.02 6.22 -15.74
N PHE A 493 20.85 5.58 -16.56
CA PHE A 493 20.76 4.14 -16.83
C PHE A 493 21.88 3.34 -16.17
N HIS A 494 22.97 3.99 -15.76
CA HIS A 494 24.07 3.35 -15.07
C HIS A 494 24.74 4.29 -14.06
N THR A 495 25.10 3.75 -12.89
CA THR A 495 25.88 4.45 -11.86
C THR A 495 27.05 3.57 -11.41
N ALA A 496 28.19 4.21 -11.18
CA ALA A 496 29.40 3.58 -10.68
C ALA A 496 30.15 4.50 -9.71
N HIS A 497 30.90 3.91 -8.79
CA HIS A 497 31.72 4.65 -7.83
C HIS A 497 32.92 5.28 -8.54
N GLY A 498 33.31 6.50 -8.14
CA GLY A 498 34.42 7.23 -8.76
C GLY A 498 35.76 6.47 -8.75
N VAL A 499 35.98 5.65 -7.71
CA VAL A 499 37.15 4.77 -7.58
C VAL A 499 37.32 3.76 -8.74
N ALA A 500 36.24 3.42 -9.45
CA ALA A 500 36.31 2.57 -10.63
C ALA A 500 36.99 3.27 -11.83
N PHE A 501 37.02 4.60 -11.83
CA PHE A 501 37.56 5.42 -12.92
C PHE A 501 38.90 6.09 -12.58
N SER A 502 39.20 6.29 -11.29
CA SER A 502 40.50 6.82 -10.85
C SER A 502 40.91 6.25 -9.49
N ALA A 503 42.11 5.67 -9.42
CA ALA A 503 42.67 5.16 -8.18
C ALA A 503 42.98 6.27 -7.15
N GLU A 504 43.15 7.52 -7.61
CA GLU A 504 43.36 8.71 -6.75
C GLU A 504 42.14 8.98 -5.85
N LEU A 505 40.96 8.48 -6.20
CA LEU A 505 39.74 8.64 -5.40
C LEU A 505 39.61 7.60 -4.28
N LYS A 506 40.52 6.62 -4.20
CA LYS A 506 40.50 5.54 -3.19
C LYS A 506 40.79 6.02 -1.77
N GLU A 507 41.38 7.20 -1.65
CA GLU A 507 41.65 7.86 -0.37
C GLU A 507 40.38 8.47 0.26
N PHE A 508 39.29 8.56 -0.51
CA PHE A 508 37.98 9.07 -0.07
C PHE A 508 36.97 7.93 0.05
N ASP A 509 35.92 8.13 0.84
CA ASP A 509 34.85 7.15 1.00
C ASP A 509 34.22 6.78 -0.36
N GLU A 510 33.97 5.49 -0.62
CA GLU A 510 33.50 5.00 -1.93
C GLU A 510 32.12 5.59 -2.30
N GLU A 511 31.32 5.98 -1.31
CA GLU A 511 30.02 6.64 -1.50
C GLU A 511 30.11 8.16 -1.70
N SER A 512 31.31 8.75 -1.55
CA SER A 512 31.51 10.19 -1.67
C SER A 512 31.53 10.69 -3.11
N CYS A 513 31.89 9.86 -4.10
CA CYS A 513 31.99 10.26 -5.50
C CYS A 513 31.32 9.24 -6.41
N VAL A 514 30.41 9.70 -7.27
CA VAL A 514 29.63 8.84 -8.18
C VAL A 514 29.68 9.38 -9.61
N VAL A 515 29.88 8.46 -10.55
CA VAL A 515 29.77 8.70 -11.99
C VAL A 515 28.45 8.08 -12.46
N ALA A 516 27.58 8.89 -13.07
CA ALA A 516 26.28 8.45 -13.57
C ALA A 516 26.15 8.72 -15.07
N HIS A 517 25.93 7.67 -15.86
CA HIS A 517 25.67 7.77 -17.29
C HIS A 517 24.18 7.94 -17.53
N ALA A 518 23.82 8.92 -18.36
CA ALA A 518 22.45 9.35 -18.51
C ALA A 518 22.14 9.88 -19.91
N PHE A 519 20.84 10.01 -20.21
CA PHE A 519 20.36 10.68 -21.42
C PHE A 519 19.48 11.90 -21.07
N THR A 520 19.68 13.02 -21.76
CA THR A 520 18.89 14.24 -21.55
C THR A 520 17.56 14.23 -22.30
N GLY A 521 17.39 13.34 -23.28
CA GLY A 521 16.23 13.25 -24.14
C GLY A 521 15.80 11.80 -24.40
N PRO A 522 14.55 11.56 -24.82
CA PRO A 522 13.96 10.23 -24.93
C PRO A 522 14.59 9.34 -26.04
N THR A 523 15.43 9.91 -26.89
CA THR A 523 16.15 9.19 -27.95
C THR A 523 17.60 8.92 -27.52
N TYR A 524 17.99 7.65 -27.50
CA TYR A 524 19.32 7.19 -27.08
C TYR A 524 20.35 7.43 -28.18
N THR A 525 20.82 8.67 -28.29
CA THR A 525 21.80 9.13 -29.29
C THR A 525 23.00 9.76 -28.58
N ASN A 526 24.17 9.79 -29.23
CA ASN A 526 25.38 10.40 -28.68
C ASN A 526 25.18 11.90 -28.34
N GLU A 527 24.29 12.59 -29.05
CA GLU A 527 23.95 14.01 -28.77
C GLU A 527 23.20 14.18 -27.44
N ASN A 528 22.41 13.18 -27.06
CA ASN A 528 21.63 13.17 -25.82
C ASN A 528 22.38 12.55 -24.64
N GLU A 529 23.51 11.89 -24.86
CA GLU A 529 24.31 11.28 -23.81
C GLU A 529 24.97 12.36 -22.94
N ILE A 530 24.92 12.17 -21.62
CA ILE A 530 25.58 13.04 -20.64
C ILE A 530 26.07 12.20 -19.46
N VAL A 531 27.23 12.56 -18.92
CA VAL A 531 27.77 11.94 -17.70
C VAL A 531 27.72 12.93 -16.55
N TRP A 532 27.04 12.56 -15.46
CA TRP A 532 27.02 13.32 -14.22
C TRP A 532 28.13 12.85 -13.29
N LEU A 533 28.95 13.79 -12.84
CA LEU A 533 30.04 13.57 -11.89
C LEU A 533 29.66 14.29 -10.59
N ALA A 534 29.21 13.51 -9.62
CA ALA A 534 28.73 14.05 -8.36
C ALA A 534 29.66 13.71 -7.20
N VAL A 535 29.89 14.65 -6.31
CA VAL A 535 30.73 14.46 -5.12
C VAL A 535 30.12 15.08 -3.87
N ARG A 536 30.27 14.37 -2.74
CA ARG A 536 29.97 14.86 -1.40
C ARG A 536 31.25 15.30 -0.70
N ILE A 537 31.26 16.55 -0.25
CA ILE A 537 32.36 17.18 0.47
C ILE A 537 31.98 17.20 1.95
N ASP A 538 32.66 16.37 2.74
CA ASP A 538 32.48 16.34 4.19
C ASP A 538 33.33 17.44 4.83
N SER A 539 32.71 18.58 5.07
CA SER A 539 33.31 19.73 5.76
C SER A 539 32.42 20.16 6.92
N LYS A 540 33.04 20.60 8.02
CA LYS A 540 32.36 21.18 9.19
C LYS A 540 32.02 22.66 9.01
N LEU A 541 32.49 23.27 7.92
CA LEU A 541 32.27 24.67 7.56
C LEU A 541 31.79 24.75 6.10
N GLU A 542 31.25 25.90 5.70
CA GLU A 542 30.95 26.18 4.29
C GLU A 542 32.21 25.93 3.43
N ALA A 543 32.06 25.25 2.30
CA ALA A 543 33.16 24.98 1.40
C ALA A 543 33.68 26.29 0.79
N ASP A 544 35.00 26.47 0.82
CA ASP A 544 35.68 27.64 0.28
C ASP A 544 35.98 27.51 -1.22
N ALA A 545 36.46 28.60 -1.79
CA ALA A 545 36.71 28.69 -3.22
C ALA A 545 37.85 27.76 -3.68
N ASP A 546 38.81 27.46 -2.81
CA ASP A 546 39.94 26.59 -3.12
C ASP A 546 39.51 25.12 -3.16
N THR A 547 38.69 24.70 -2.19
CA THR A 547 38.10 23.35 -2.14
C THR A 547 37.26 23.05 -3.38
N VAL A 548 36.41 24.00 -3.81
CA VAL A 548 35.62 23.86 -5.04
C VAL A 548 36.51 23.73 -6.27
N GLU A 549 37.55 24.55 -6.37
CA GLU A 549 38.47 24.51 -7.52
C GLU A 549 39.23 23.19 -7.60
N GLU A 550 39.72 22.69 -6.47
CA GLU A 550 40.39 21.39 -6.39
C GLU A 550 39.48 20.24 -6.87
N TRP A 551 38.24 20.19 -6.38
CA TRP A 551 37.29 19.15 -6.78
C TRP A 551 36.85 19.25 -8.24
N CYS A 552 36.56 20.46 -8.73
CA CYS A 552 36.22 20.65 -10.14
C CYS A 552 37.37 20.20 -11.06
N ASN A 553 38.60 20.65 -10.80
CA ASN A 553 39.77 20.25 -11.59
C ASN A 553 39.99 18.72 -11.55
N ARG A 554 39.78 18.08 -10.39
CA ARG A 554 39.89 16.63 -10.22
C ARG A 554 38.85 15.87 -11.05
N LEU A 555 37.58 16.29 -10.99
CA LEU A 555 36.49 15.64 -11.73
C LEU A 555 36.60 15.87 -13.25
N GLU A 556 37.02 17.06 -13.68
CA GLU A 556 37.29 17.35 -15.10
C GLU A 556 38.45 16.51 -15.63
N SER A 557 39.53 16.35 -14.85
CA SER A 557 40.66 15.48 -15.21
C SER A 557 40.25 14.01 -15.29
N LEU A 558 39.34 13.56 -14.42
CA LEU A 558 38.74 12.22 -14.51
C LEU A 558 37.94 12.08 -15.81
N ALA A 559 37.06 13.04 -16.13
CA ALA A 559 36.27 13.03 -17.34
C ALA A 559 37.12 12.94 -18.61
N GLN A 560 38.20 13.73 -18.67
CA GLN A 560 39.10 13.77 -19.81
C GLN A 560 39.83 12.43 -20.00
N ARG A 561 40.33 11.83 -18.91
CA ARG A 561 40.99 10.52 -18.94
C ARG A 561 40.05 9.39 -19.35
N SER A 562 38.78 9.47 -18.94
CA SER A 562 37.75 8.49 -19.27
C SER A 562 37.07 8.71 -20.63
N GLY A 563 37.40 9.80 -21.34
CA GLY A 563 36.87 10.09 -22.69
C GLY A 563 35.41 10.55 -22.71
N PHE A 564 34.89 11.12 -21.62
CA PHE A 564 33.50 11.58 -21.57
C PHE A 564 33.32 12.85 -22.42
N ALA A 565 32.45 12.77 -23.44
CA ALA A 565 32.25 13.87 -24.39
C ALA A 565 31.46 15.06 -23.80
N ARG A 566 30.48 14.78 -22.93
CA ARG A 566 29.62 15.79 -22.30
C ARG A 566 29.40 15.45 -20.84
N ILE A 567 29.73 16.40 -19.96
CA ILE A 567 29.68 16.21 -18.50
C ILE A 567 28.83 17.25 -17.79
N GLN A 568 28.33 16.88 -16.61
CA GLN A 568 27.75 17.80 -15.65
C GLN A 568 28.37 17.53 -14.27
N LEU A 569 28.95 18.57 -13.67
CA LEU A 569 29.50 18.48 -12.31
C LEU A 569 28.43 18.83 -11.28
N TRP A 570 28.40 18.11 -10.17
CA TRP A 570 27.53 18.40 -9.02
C TRP A 570 28.26 18.19 -7.70
N LEU A 571 28.51 19.28 -6.97
CA LEU A 571 29.19 19.27 -5.68
C LEU A 571 28.16 19.45 -4.56
N ILE A 572 28.25 18.63 -3.52
CA ILE A 572 27.34 18.65 -2.37
C ILE A 572 28.16 18.84 -1.09
N ALA A 573 28.02 19.98 -0.42
CA ALA A 573 28.74 20.29 0.82
C ALA A 573 27.77 20.27 2.02
N ASN A 574 28.19 19.73 3.17
CA ASN A 574 27.30 19.60 4.34
C ASN A 574 26.69 20.94 4.77
N GLU A 575 27.54 21.95 5.00
CA GLU A 575 27.14 23.30 5.42
C GLU A 575 26.89 24.25 4.23
N GLY A 576 27.08 23.76 2.99
CA GLY A 576 26.97 24.55 1.77
C GLY A 576 28.28 25.22 1.34
N PHE A 577 28.18 26.33 0.60
CA PHE A 577 29.31 26.98 -0.07
C PHE A 577 29.40 28.46 0.27
N SER A 578 30.62 28.98 0.45
CA SER A 578 30.83 30.42 0.55
C SER A 578 30.39 31.16 -0.73
N VAL A 579 30.24 32.49 -0.65
CA VAL A 579 29.86 33.32 -1.80
C VAL A 579 30.86 33.17 -2.95
N GLU A 580 32.16 33.22 -2.64
CA GLU A 580 33.24 33.07 -3.62
C GLU A 580 33.25 31.67 -4.25
N ALA A 581 33.02 30.62 -3.44
CA ALA A 581 32.90 29.24 -3.92
C ALA A 581 31.69 29.06 -4.86
N SER A 582 30.56 29.67 -4.52
CA SER A 582 29.35 29.65 -5.35
C SER A 582 29.56 30.36 -6.70
N GLU A 583 30.35 31.44 -6.72
CA GLU A 583 30.72 32.12 -7.95
C GLU A 583 31.62 31.24 -8.85
N LYS A 584 32.60 30.53 -8.27
CA LYS A 584 33.42 29.57 -9.01
C LYS A 584 32.61 28.43 -9.62
N LEU A 585 31.65 27.85 -8.86
CA LEU A 585 30.74 26.83 -9.39
C LEU A 585 29.99 27.34 -10.63
N ARG A 586 29.48 28.58 -10.57
CA ARG A 586 28.76 29.21 -11.67
C ARG A 586 29.64 29.45 -12.89
N GLN A 587 30.88 29.92 -12.71
CA GLN A 587 31.84 30.13 -13.80
C GLN A 587 32.17 28.82 -14.54
N ARG A 588 32.18 27.69 -13.82
CA ARG A 588 32.42 26.34 -14.36
C ARG A 588 31.16 25.63 -14.87
N GLY A 589 29.97 26.23 -14.71
CA GLY A 589 28.70 25.57 -15.04
C GLY A 589 28.38 24.35 -14.16
N ALA A 590 28.97 24.27 -12.98
CA ALA A 590 28.77 23.20 -12.01
C ALA A 590 27.58 23.49 -11.09
N TYR A 591 26.90 22.45 -10.63
CA TYR A 591 25.85 22.55 -9.62
C TYR A 591 26.41 22.47 -8.21
N GLY A 592 25.81 23.21 -7.28
CA GLY A 592 26.19 23.25 -5.87
C GLY A 592 24.97 23.09 -4.97
N SER A 593 24.99 22.12 -4.07
CA SER A 593 23.91 21.88 -3.12
C SER A 593 24.42 21.71 -1.69
N SER A 594 23.63 22.15 -0.71
CA SER A 594 23.83 21.78 0.69
C SER A 594 23.29 20.38 0.98
N ARG A 595 23.60 19.86 2.16
CA ARG A 595 22.95 18.65 2.67
C ARG A 595 21.42 18.77 2.69
N THR A 596 20.89 19.92 3.12
CA THR A 596 19.44 20.16 3.15
C THR A 596 18.82 20.12 1.75
N GLN A 597 19.44 20.74 0.75
CA GLN A 597 18.97 20.66 -0.64
C GLN A 597 19.00 19.22 -1.18
N PHE A 598 20.05 18.47 -0.86
CA PHE A 598 20.18 17.06 -1.24
C PHE A 598 19.09 16.19 -0.59
N GLU A 599 18.78 16.41 0.69
CA GLU A 599 17.71 15.71 1.41
C GLU A 599 16.33 16.04 0.83
N LEU A 600 16.06 17.31 0.49
CA LEU A 600 14.81 17.74 -0.15
C LEU A 600 14.64 17.10 -1.54
N LEU A 601 15.71 17.08 -2.34
CA LEU A 601 15.72 16.41 -3.65
C LEU A 601 15.47 14.90 -3.50
N SER A 602 16.15 14.27 -2.55
CA SER A 602 15.99 12.83 -2.24
C SER A 602 14.55 12.51 -1.83
N ALA A 603 13.93 13.35 -1.00
CA ALA A 603 12.54 13.22 -0.60
C ALA A 603 11.59 13.36 -1.80
N GLN A 604 11.80 14.34 -2.69
CA GLN A 604 10.97 14.55 -3.88
C GLN A 604 11.07 13.38 -4.87
N LEU A 605 12.27 12.82 -5.07
CA LEU A 605 12.49 11.66 -5.93
C LEU A 605 11.91 10.38 -5.30
N SER A 606 12.01 10.22 -3.99
CA SER A 606 11.39 9.11 -3.24
C SER A 606 9.86 9.18 -3.23
N GLU A 607 9.30 10.39 -3.16
CA GLU A 607 7.88 10.61 -3.37
C GLU A 607 7.48 10.35 -4.81
N GLY A 608 8.31 10.62 -5.82
CA GLY A 608 8.06 10.21 -7.21
C GLY A 608 8.13 8.69 -7.44
N LEU A 609 8.95 7.98 -6.65
CA LEU A 609 8.99 6.51 -6.63
C LEU A 609 7.75 5.90 -5.93
N ASN A 610 7.19 6.58 -4.92
CA ASN A 610 5.98 6.15 -4.20
C ASN A 610 4.67 6.74 -4.76
N LYS A 611 4.74 7.84 -5.52
CA LYS A 611 3.74 8.38 -6.43
C LYS A 611 4.19 8.08 -7.85
N SER A 612 4.41 6.80 -8.14
CA SER A 612 4.32 6.39 -9.53
C SER A 612 2.87 6.65 -9.96
N PRO A 613 2.63 7.35 -11.08
CA PRO A 613 1.30 7.54 -11.59
C PRO A 613 0.65 6.16 -11.74
N ALA A 614 -0.60 6.07 -11.30
CA ALA A 614 -1.47 4.96 -11.62
C ALA A 614 -1.66 4.90 -13.15
N ALA A 615 -0.71 4.27 -13.85
CA ALA A 615 -0.77 3.79 -15.23
C ALA A 615 0.44 2.89 -15.50
N ALA A 616 0.21 1.57 -15.41
CA ALA A 616 0.97 0.48 -16.03
C ALA A 616 2.51 0.47 -15.91
N SER A 617 3.04 -0.24 -14.90
CA SER A 617 4.25 -1.05 -15.11
C SER A 617 3.83 -2.50 -15.27
N ASN A 618 3.36 -2.81 -16.46
CA ASN A 618 3.06 -4.16 -16.89
C ASN A 618 4.34 -4.89 -17.37
N GLU A 619 5.52 -4.41 -16.97
CA GLU A 619 6.80 -4.94 -17.42
C GLU A 619 7.51 -5.70 -16.30
N TYR A 620 7.94 -6.93 -16.58
CA TYR A 620 8.72 -7.76 -15.68
C TYR A 620 10.09 -8.05 -16.32
N ILE A 621 11.17 -7.80 -15.58
CA ILE A 621 12.54 -8.06 -16.05
C ILE A 621 13.18 -9.12 -15.16
N PHE A 622 13.73 -10.16 -15.78
CA PHE A 622 14.43 -11.25 -15.13
C PHE A 622 15.81 -11.47 -15.75
N ILE A 623 16.78 -11.85 -14.93
CA ILE A 623 18.12 -12.20 -15.36
C ILE A 623 18.43 -13.59 -14.80
N LEU A 624 18.64 -14.57 -15.67
CA LEU A 624 18.98 -15.94 -15.29
C LEU A 624 20.41 -16.28 -15.71
N PRO A 625 21.19 -17.01 -14.88
CA PRO A 625 22.48 -17.54 -15.30
C PRO A 625 22.28 -18.66 -16.34
N MET A 626 23.20 -18.80 -17.29
CA MET A 626 23.27 -19.94 -18.21
C MET A 626 23.73 -21.18 -17.43
N GLY A 627 23.03 -22.29 -17.59
CA GLY A 627 23.26 -23.53 -16.84
C GLY A 627 22.08 -24.49 -17.00
N ALA A 628 22.27 -25.76 -16.66
CA ALA A 628 21.22 -26.77 -16.81
C ALA A 628 19.98 -26.41 -15.97
N ASP A 629 18.80 -26.55 -16.57
CA ASP A 629 17.45 -26.42 -15.98
C ASP A 629 16.95 -25.00 -15.67
N ASN A 630 17.72 -23.93 -15.96
CA ASN A 630 17.27 -22.54 -15.71
C ASN A 630 16.18 -22.07 -16.70
N GLU A 631 16.09 -22.69 -17.88
CA GLU A 631 15.02 -22.53 -18.85
C GLU A 631 13.64 -22.93 -18.28
N LEU A 632 13.59 -23.86 -17.33
CA LEU A 632 12.34 -24.26 -16.65
C LEU A 632 11.85 -23.17 -15.70
N LEU A 633 12.77 -22.41 -15.07
CA LEU A 633 12.43 -21.27 -14.23
C LEU A 633 11.90 -20.10 -15.06
N ALA A 634 12.48 -19.86 -16.23
CA ALA A 634 11.96 -18.92 -17.23
C ALA A 634 10.52 -19.29 -17.65
N ALA A 635 10.29 -20.57 -17.95
CA ALA A 635 8.98 -21.08 -18.35
C ALA A 635 7.94 -20.99 -17.24
N ALA A 636 8.30 -21.29 -15.99
CA ALA A 636 7.41 -21.16 -14.84
C ALA A 636 6.99 -19.69 -14.62
N THR A 637 7.92 -18.76 -14.83
CA THR A 637 7.65 -17.32 -14.72
C THR A 637 6.70 -16.86 -15.83
N ALA A 638 6.96 -17.25 -17.08
CA ALA A 638 6.08 -16.97 -18.22
C ALA A 638 4.67 -17.58 -18.01
N GLU A 639 4.59 -18.77 -17.43
CA GLU A 639 3.33 -19.42 -17.08
C GLU A 639 2.51 -18.61 -16.05
N GLN A 640 3.14 -18.16 -14.97
CA GLN A 640 2.45 -17.37 -13.95
C GLN A 640 1.94 -16.04 -14.51
N ILE A 641 2.73 -15.39 -15.39
CA ILE A 641 2.33 -14.17 -16.08
C ILE A 641 1.14 -14.46 -17.02
N ALA A 642 1.25 -15.48 -17.87
CA ALA A 642 0.18 -15.83 -18.81
C ALA A 642 -1.13 -16.26 -18.09
N ARG A 643 -1.04 -16.97 -16.95
CA ARG A 643 -2.19 -17.29 -16.10
C ARG A 643 -2.86 -16.05 -15.53
N ARG A 644 -2.07 -15.08 -15.06
CA ARG A 644 -2.58 -13.79 -14.56
C ARG A 644 -3.31 -12.99 -15.65
N LEU A 645 -2.92 -13.17 -16.92
CA LEU A 645 -3.58 -12.54 -18.07
C LEU A 645 -4.78 -13.32 -18.60
N ASN A 646 -5.13 -14.46 -17.99
CA ASN A 646 -6.23 -15.33 -18.42
C ASN A 646 -6.03 -15.95 -19.83
N PHE A 647 -4.80 -16.25 -20.24
CA PHE A 647 -4.57 -17.07 -21.43
C PHE A 647 -5.17 -18.47 -21.25
N ARG A 648 -5.66 -19.07 -22.35
CA ARG A 648 -6.16 -20.46 -22.34
C ARG A 648 -5.02 -21.44 -22.03
N PRO A 649 -5.30 -22.59 -21.39
CA PRO A 649 -4.28 -23.58 -21.04
C PRO A 649 -3.38 -24.01 -22.21
N GLU A 650 -3.94 -24.12 -23.42
CA GLU A 650 -3.20 -24.44 -24.64
C GLU A 650 -2.19 -23.34 -25.00
N ALA A 651 -2.61 -22.07 -24.97
CA ALA A 651 -1.75 -20.92 -25.25
C ALA A 651 -0.66 -20.74 -24.19
N ILE A 652 -0.97 -21.02 -22.92
CA ILE A 652 0.04 -21.05 -21.84
C ILE A 652 1.12 -22.09 -22.14
N ASN A 653 0.74 -23.30 -22.59
CA ASN A 653 1.72 -24.34 -22.95
C ASN A 653 2.56 -23.98 -24.18
N GLN A 654 1.98 -23.25 -25.16
CA GLN A 654 2.72 -22.72 -26.30
C GLN A 654 3.76 -21.68 -25.86
N ILE A 655 3.35 -20.71 -25.02
CA ILE A 655 4.25 -19.69 -24.47
C ILE A 655 5.40 -20.33 -23.68
N LYS A 656 5.11 -21.31 -22.81
CA LYS A 656 6.13 -22.03 -22.03
C LYS A 656 7.16 -22.69 -22.94
N THR A 657 6.69 -23.45 -23.94
CA THR A 657 7.56 -24.15 -24.88
C THR A 657 8.41 -23.17 -25.69
N ALA A 658 7.83 -22.06 -26.15
CA ALA A 658 8.58 -21.02 -26.88
C ALA A 658 9.66 -20.34 -26.03
N VAL A 659 9.38 -20.06 -24.76
CA VAL A 659 10.36 -19.49 -23.82
C VAL A 659 11.48 -20.46 -23.50
N VAL A 660 11.18 -21.75 -23.31
CA VAL A 660 12.21 -22.79 -23.11
C VAL A 660 13.16 -22.84 -24.30
N GLU A 661 12.62 -22.93 -25.52
CA GLU A 661 13.45 -23.01 -26.73
C GLU A 661 14.25 -21.73 -26.98
N ALA A 662 13.67 -20.55 -26.69
CA ALA A 662 14.38 -19.29 -26.80
C ALA A 662 15.53 -19.19 -25.78
N CYS A 663 15.36 -19.68 -24.56
CA CYS A 663 16.42 -19.77 -23.55
C CYS A 663 17.51 -20.79 -23.94
N ILE A 664 17.15 -21.96 -24.46
CA ILE A 664 18.11 -22.97 -24.96
C ILE A 664 18.93 -22.38 -26.10
N ASN A 665 18.28 -21.73 -27.09
CA ASN A 665 18.97 -21.07 -28.20
C ASN A 665 19.93 -19.97 -27.69
N ALA A 666 19.50 -19.16 -26.72
CA ALA A 666 20.35 -18.14 -26.11
C ALA A 666 21.54 -18.76 -25.36
N SER A 667 21.35 -19.87 -24.66
CA SER A 667 22.41 -20.57 -23.91
C SER A 667 23.43 -21.26 -24.85
N GLU A 668 22.95 -21.93 -25.91
CA GLU A 668 23.81 -22.69 -26.83
C GLU A 668 24.57 -21.82 -27.84
N HIS A 669 24.06 -20.62 -28.17
CA HIS A 669 24.57 -19.84 -29.30
C HIS A 669 25.09 -18.44 -28.99
N SER A 670 24.84 -17.91 -27.79
CA SER A 670 25.26 -16.53 -27.47
C SER A 670 26.76 -16.38 -27.23
N LEU A 671 27.47 -17.43 -26.78
CA LEU A 671 28.85 -17.32 -26.28
C LEU A 671 29.01 -16.16 -25.26
N SER A 672 28.02 -15.95 -24.39
CA SER A 672 28.00 -14.77 -23.52
C SER A 672 29.16 -14.73 -22.52
N PRO A 673 29.94 -13.63 -22.47
CA PRO A 673 31.02 -13.47 -21.50
C PRO A 673 30.53 -13.36 -20.05
N ASP A 674 29.29 -12.93 -19.83
CA ASP A 674 28.68 -12.83 -18.50
C ASP A 674 27.84 -14.06 -18.10
N GLN A 675 27.71 -15.05 -19.00
CA GLN A 675 26.86 -16.24 -18.87
C GLN A 675 25.44 -15.93 -18.35
N LYS A 676 24.81 -14.85 -18.81
CA LYS A 676 23.43 -14.46 -18.40
C LYS A 676 22.48 -14.36 -19.58
N ILE A 677 21.22 -14.72 -19.33
CA ILE A 677 20.07 -14.54 -20.20
C ILE A 677 19.17 -13.48 -19.59
N TYR A 678 18.90 -12.43 -20.35
CA TYR A 678 18.04 -11.31 -19.99
C TYR A 678 16.66 -11.52 -20.58
N GLN A 679 15.63 -11.53 -19.74
CA GLN A 679 14.24 -11.71 -20.13
C GLN A 679 13.43 -10.49 -19.73
N ARG A 680 12.56 -10.03 -20.63
CA ARG A 680 11.62 -8.94 -20.39
C ARG A 680 10.24 -9.38 -20.85
N PHE A 681 9.28 -9.36 -19.94
CA PHE A 681 7.87 -9.63 -20.21
C PHE A 681 7.11 -8.33 -20.14
N GLN A 682 6.56 -7.87 -21.25
CA GLN A 682 5.71 -6.70 -21.32
C GLN A 682 4.27 -7.15 -21.51
N VAL A 683 3.45 -6.85 -20.53
CA VAL A 683 2.03 -7.12 -20.52
C VAL A 683 1.29 -5.93 -21.13
N GLU A 684 0.42 -6.19 -22.09
CA GLU A 684 -0.50 -5.20 -22.61
C GLU A 684 -1.93 -5.74 -22.44
N ASP A 685 -2.95 -4.88 -22.57
CA ASP A 685 -4.34 -5.27 -22.29
C ASP A 685 -4.84 -6.44 -23.18
N ASP A 686 -4.21 -6.67 -24.33
CA ASP A 686 -4.60 -7.67 -25.33
C ASP A 686 -3.49 -8.64 -25.76
N LYS A 687 -2.26 -8.50 -25.24
CA LYS A 687 -1.12 -9.34 -25.64
C LYS A 687 -0.03 -9.43 -24.56
N LEU A 688 0.79 -10.45 -24.67
CA LEU A 688 2.03 -10.64 -23.92
C LEU A 688 3.21 -10.58 -24.90
N VAL A 689 4.11 -9.62 -24.67
CA VAL A 689 5.37 -9.49 -25.41
C VAL A 689 6.50 -10.03 -24.53
N ILE A 690 7.31 -10.93 -25.07
CA ILE A 690 8.42 -11.58 -24.38
C ILE A 690 9.70 -11.31 -25.17
N ILE A 691 10.69 -10.70 -24.55
CA ILE A 691 11.98 -10.41 -25.14
C ILE A 691 13.04 -11.21 -24.41
N ILE A 692 13.76 -12.07 -25.11
CA ILE A 692 14.90 -12.84 -24.59
C ILE A 692 16.15 -12.36 -25.29
N SER A 693 17.14 -11.93 -24.50
CA SER A 693 18.41 -11.42 -25.01
C SER A 693 19.59 -12.00 -24.25
N SER A 694 20.72 -12.10 -24.94
CA SER A 694 21.98 -12.60 -24.39
C SER A 694 23.12 -11.80 -25.01
N ARG A 695 24.16 -11.51 -24.22
CA ARG A 695 25.36 -10.86 -24.76
C ARG A 695 26.21 -11.90 -25.51
N GLY A 696 26.95 -11.50 -26.53
CA GLY A 696 27.95 -12.32 -27.23
C GLY A 696 27.72 -12.46 -28.75
N VAL A 697 28.50 -13.34 -29.40
CA VAL A 697 28.74 -13.33 -30.85
C VAL A 697 28.22 -14.60 -31.53
N LEU A 698 27.43 -14.45 -32.60
CA LEU A 698 27.06 -15.56 -33.50
C LEU A 698 28.24 -15.99 -34.39
N PRO A 699 28.47 -17.30 -34.63
CA PRO A 699 29.37 -17.77 -35.68
C PRO A 699 28.90 -17.30 -37.07
N ALA A 700 29.81 -16.76 -37.86
CA ALA A 700 29.56 -16.31 -39.23
C ALA A 700 29.20 -17.50 -40.15
N LYS A 701 27.91 -17.86 -40.26
CA LYS A 701 27.30 -18.58 -41.40
C LYS A 701 25.79 -18.79 -41.21
N VAL A 702 24.99 -17.74 -41.29
CA VAL A 702 23.58 -17.83 -41.73
C VAL A 702 23.29 -16.64 -42.63
N GLU A 703 23.89 -16.66 -43.82
CA GLU A 703 23.42 -15.90 -44.99
C GLU A 703 24.18 -16.41 -46.24
N ALA A 704 23.64 -17.44 -46.89
CA ALA A 704 23.76 -17.69 -48.33
C ALA A 704 23.08 -19.02 -48.70
N LYS A 705 21.91 -18.95 -49.36
CA LYS A 705 21.66 -19.48 -50.71
C LYS A 705 20.17 -19.71 -51.01
N LYS A 706 19.58 -18.75 -51.75
CA LYS A 706 18.75 -19.07 -52.91
C LYS A 706 19.71 -19.44 -54.05
N SER A 707 19.71 -20.71 -54.48
CA SER A 707 19.98 -21.22 -55.85
C SER A 707 20.70 -22.59 -55.84
N THR A 708 19.95 -23.61 -56.28
CA THR A 708 20.33 -24.82 -57.05
C THR A 708 21.63 -25.58 -56.74
N GLY A 709 21.48 -26.88 -56.41
CA GLY A 709 22.44 -27.93 -56.79
C GLY A 709 22.95 -28.85 -55.67
N LYS A 710 22.33 -30.04 -55.56
CA LYS A 710 22.84 -31.37 -55.15
C LYS A 710 24.23 -31.50 -54.48
N ASP A 711 24.25 -31.95 -53.21
CA ASP A 711 24.52 -33.33 -52.76
C ASP A 711 25.19 -33.42 -51.37
N ALA A 712 24.66 -34.34 -50.56
CA ALA A 712 25.28 -35.12 -49.47
C ALA A 712 25.93 -34.41 -48.26
N ALA A 713 25.11 -33.99 -47.29
CA ALA A 713 25.45 -33.97 -45.86
C ALA A 713 24.19 -34.06 -44.98
N GLY A 714 23.39 -35.10 -45.20
CA GLY A 714 22.16 -35.34 -44.45
C GLY A 714 22.44 -35.80 -43.02
N VAL A 715 21.61 -35.32 -42.09
CA VAL A 715 21.35 -35.79 -40.70
C VAL A 715 21.81 -34.87 -39.55
N LEU A 716 22.88 -34.05 -39.67
CA LEU A 716 23.29 -33.13 -38.58
C LEU A 716 22.86 -31.66 -38.74
N GLU A 717 22.59 -31.18 -39.96
CA GLU A 717 22.11 -29.80 -40.20
C GLU A 717 20.60 -29.63 -39.98
N GLN A 718 19.83 -30.73 -39.94
CA GLN A 718 18.36 -30.66 -39.81
C GLN A 718 17.88 -30.23 -38.42
N ARG A 719 18.68 -30.41 -37.35
CA ARG A 719 18.32 -29.98 -35.98
C ARG A 719 18.64 -28.51 -35.69
N ARG A 720 19.56 -27.88 -36.44
CA ARG A 720 20.14 -26.55 -36.12
C ARG A 720 19.27 -25.33 -36.50
N GLY A 721 18.09 -25.54 -37.08
CA GLY A 721 17.13 -24.49 -37.40
C GLY A 721 15.69 -24.83 -37.00
N TRP A 722 15.52 -25.85 -36.15
CA TRP A 722 14.20 -26.32 -35.72
C TRP A 722 13.63 -25.44 -34.60
N GLY A 723 14.48 -24.96 -33.67
CA GLY A 723 14.05 -24.15 -32.53
C GLY A 723 13.34 -22.86 -32.92
N LEU A 724 13.91 -22.06 -33.83
CA LEU A 724 13.27 -20.81 -34.30
C LEU A 724 11.96 -21.09 -35.04
N LYS A 725 11.92 -22.11 -35.92
CA LYS A 725 10.70 -22.53 -36.63
C LYS A 725 9.61 -23.04 -35.70
N LEU A 726 10.00 -23.70 -34.61
CA LEU A 726 9.08 -24.14 -33.57
C LEU A 726 8.49 -22.93 -32.82
N ILE A 727 9.34 -21.95 -32.45
CA ILE A 727 8.90 -20.70 -31.82
C ILE A 727 7.93 -19.93 -32.74
N GLU A 728 8.23 -19.81 -34.03
CA GLU A 728 7.37 -19.19 -35.06
C GLU A 728 6.02 -19.90 -35.22
N THR A 729 5.94 -21.19 -34.89
CA THR A 729 4.68 -21.96 -34.94
C THR A 729 3.85 -21.78 -33.66
N LEU A 730 4.49 -21.47 -32.53
CA LEU A 730 3.86 -21.40 -31.21
C LEU A 730 3.43 -19.97 -30.83
N MET A 731 4.15 -18.96 -31.30
CA MET A 731 3.91 -17.54 -31.03
C MET A 731 3.24 -16.87 -32.23
N ASP A 732 2.52 -15.77 -32.00
CA ASP A 732 1.75 -15.12 -33.07
C ASP A 732 2.63 -14.17 -33.91
N GLU A 733 3.62 -13.53 -33.27
CA GLU A 733 4.65 -12.75 -33.94
C GLU A 733 6.02 -13.08 -33.34
N VAL A 734 7.05 -13.13 -34.20
CA VAL A 734 8.43 -13.39 -33.80
C VAL A 734 9.36 -12.48 -34.60
N GLU A 735 10.14 -11.68 -33.89
CA GLU A 735 11.13 -10.77 -34.46
C GLU A 735 12.50 -11.12 -33.86
N PHE A 736 13.50 -11.29 -34.73
CA PHE A 736 14.87 -11.55 -34.31
C PHE A 736 15.76 -10.38 -34.74
N GLU A 737 16.38 -9.71 -33.77
CA GLU A 737 17.25 -8.56 -34.00
C GLU A 737 18.67 -8.84 -33.51
N ARG A 738 19.64 -8.35 -34.29
CA ARG A 738 21.04 -8.27 -33.88
C ARG A 738 21.24 -6.94 -33.15
N VAL A 739 21.73 -6.98 -31.92
CA VAL A 739 22.10 -5.80 -31.13
C VAL A 739 23.62 -5.76 -31.00
N ASP A 740 24.21 -4.57 -30.80
CA ASP A 740 25.66 -4.36 -30.92
C ASP A 740 26.54 -5.27 -30.05
N GLU A 741 26.02 -5.81 -28.95
CA GLU A 741 26.70 -6.77 -28.07
C GLU A 741 26.00 -8.13 -27.94
N GLY A 742 25.07 -8.53 -28.83
CA GLY A 742 24.30 -9.77 -28.60
C GLY A 742 23.19 -10.11 -29.58
N THR A 743 22.32 -11.02 -29.16
CA THR A 743 21.09 -11.38 -29.89
C THR A 743 19.86 -11.05 -29.05
N SER A 744 18.80 -10.59 -29.71
CA SER A 744 17.51 -10.29 -29.09
C SER A 744 16.39 -10.95 -29.89
N LEU A 745 15.61 -11.82 -29.23
CA LEU A 745 14.42 -12.43 -29.77
C LEU A 745 13.20 -11.84 -29.08
N ARG A 746 12.33 -11.19 -29.85
CA ARG A 746 11.04 -10.67 -29.40
C ARG A 746 9.92 -11.58 -29.91
N MET A 747 9.05 -12.00 -29.02
CA MET A 747 7.91 -12.87 -29.32
C MET A 747 6.63 -12.25 -28.76
N THR A 748 5.55 -12.26 -29.53
CA THR A 748 4.24 -11.73 -29.11
C THR A 748 3.20 -12.85 -29.11
N LYS A 749 2.34 -12.88 -28.09
CA LYS A 749 1.13 -13.73 -28.04
C LYS A 749 -0.10 -12.90 -27.71
N TYR A 750 -1.17 -13.01 -28.50
CA TYR A 750 -2.42 -12.29 -28.31
C TYR A 750 -3.43 -13.10 -27.52
N LEU A 751 -4.23 -12.43 -26.69
CA LEU A 751 -5.28 -13.06 -25.87
C LEU A 751 -6.41 -13.73 -26.67
N ARG A 752 -6.54 -13.40 -27.96
CA ARG A 752 -7.61 -13.89 -28.85
C ARG A 752 -7.23 -15.13 -29.68
N SER A 753 -6.00 -15.64 -29.58
CA SER A 753 -5.52 -16.81 -30.34
C SER A 753 -5.97 -18.14 -29.74
#